data_AF-A0A845YB88-F1
#
_entry.id   AF-A0A845YB88-F1
#
_cell.length_a   1.000
_cell.length_b   1.000
_cell.length_c   1.000
_cell.angle_alpha   90.00
_cell.angle_beta   90.00
_cell.angle_gamma   90.00
#
_symmetry.space_group_name_H-M   'P 1'
#
loop_
_entity.id
_entity.type
_entity.pdbx_description
1 polymer ?
#
loop_
_entity_poly.entity_id
_entity_poly.type
_entity_poly.pdbx_seq_one_letter_code
_entity_poly.pdbx_strand_id
1 'polypeptide(L)'
;MPKPTPHTYSSVFPSLTKEYLQSGERVYYGLEIDTEFWQPPSDINHPVTQQDVPLTVQMRDIKKEKGLIFAHPAIKAFARHELMKTGFAPVDYLKMQGHEAHIYRADKPVDYPFFQFDIYCYFAPAEICRIVTGEYQKDIRNFILSTNPKQGQIVMERRLRTVTAITGSKQEPWIEPNWVLTIDGYNFRVAVSIIDCCAVHGIVGYAEFCKNSGVELQYKDTFTKEEKSDMLRMYIERPEDFDNYALGDLYNHRALIGNLEKFKTIYSALELDGYYKEPKLTMGSTDAQLFTSILLKFLKMSPNQEKQLKEICRYGTADFFKDNYGSTTGVYLAKVDGGRCRNNRPVTTNTTRLIADADISGCYGNGLKNQIYPVGRPIIVDYPIKSDWNSYLTLRDFWKKYKKELVPGLWFARVSTKPGYELKYPQDYLTSWHPPKDPKKIPTDTSMQSVEFFTIDNVGLSKIFSREVHLATITHDFINWLEKVASPRQRKELLDNLVVNSAVFYPAKERCKDEKQFFDRIKNFKGGNYCEAIIKRGASKVIKIHKECHSWLGINMGDLIVDQLLEERAKYSKTNPDEKPFNTLYKLIINTLYGDMVSPFFAIGNTVVGSNITARARAMAWYMEKSLNGFQTITDGCAFEINRVIYPKKEQRLTSETLFESYLKEYDSAYQIKPLGTEQKIDHHIKQNKNTETGEVKNQVELVVDGERYSYKYSLDWLAEKITEHLKQQFPGVDVISQFKFEIKDIYTSASFHGTANYKFWIGEQAQKGKMRSYRKDGYDSFKCTPDELVEIDDNYSPSEECLIGLRDNPYALERSRPYLYNKILKPGEYKKNYHTSWQYSDVLPGYTVYSGRLLRECSLTQFTFQTKKQFDSWEREQKRLRDKHGQSYEAWFLNDDGQLDFQTMIVELDKLIRTGTMRFSSSREAAKQRHLARELSDHPEFETLNRVKTQLDIRYGRERSN
;
A
#
# COMPACT_ATOMS: atom_id res chain seq x y z
N MET A 1 15.38 -37.57 -20.32
CA MET A 1 13.99 -37.32 -19.90
C MET A 1 13.61 -35.89 -20.27
N PRO A 2 12.47 -35.65 -20.94
CA PRO A 2 11.97 -34.30 -21.14
C PRO A 2 11.67 -33.68 -19.76
N LYS A 3 12.09 -32.43 -19.56
CA LYS A 3 11.87 -31.70 -18.30
C LYS A 3 10.36 -31.48 -18.13
N PRO A 4 9.76 -31.80 -16.97
CA PRO A 4 8.38 -31.40 -16.71
C PRO A 4 8.30 -29.87 -16.71
N THR A 5 7.46 -29.34 -17.59
CA THR A 5 7.03 -27.95 -17.62
C THR A 5 6.21 -27.69 -16.35
N PRO A 6 6.34 -26.54 -15.68
CA PRO A 6 5.45 -26.20 -14.56
C PRO A 6 3.99 -26.26 -15.05
N HIS A 7 3.15 -27.08 -14.43
CA HIS A 7 1.74 -27.17 -14.79
C HIS A 7 1.07 -25.81 -14.55
N THR A 8 0.40 -25.31 -15.57
CA THR A 8 -0.48 -24.15 -15.47
C THR A 8 -1.79 -24.59 -14.82
N TYR A 9 -2.49 -23.70 -14.11
CA TYR A 9 -3.77 -24.03 -13.46
C TYR A 9 -4.90 -24.35 -14.48
N SER A 10 -4.66 -24.09 -15.76
CA SER A 10 -5.47 -24.52 -16.92
C SER A 10 -5.22 -25.97 -17.34
N SER A 11 -4.24 -26.66 -16.75
CA SER A 11 -3.90 -28.05 -17.11
C SER A 11 -5.08 -28.98 -16.87
N VAL A 12 -5.36 -29.83 -17.84
CA VAL A 12 -6.31 -30.94 -17.66
C VAL A 12 -5.62 -32.00 -16.81
N PHE A 13 -6.04 -32.14 -15.56
CA PHE A 13 -5.57 -33.23 -14.73
C PHE A 13 -6.22 -34.54 -15.22
N PRO A 14 -5.51 -35.67 -15.31
CA PRO A 14 -6.13 -36.98 -15.57
C PRO A 14 -6.88 -37.48 -14.32
N SER A 15 -7.93 -38.28 -14.51
CA SER A 15 -8.63 -38.93 -13.38
C SER A 15 -7.66 -39.85 -12.66
N LEU A 16 -7.83 -39.99 -11.35
CA LEU A 16 -7.00 -40.89 -10.56
C LEU A 16 -7.40 -42.35 -10.87
N THR A 17 -6.82 -42.91 -11.93
CA THR A 17 -7.02 -44.31 -12.34
C THR A 17 -5.78 -45.14 -12.02
N LYS A 18 -5.97 -46.46 -11.97
CA LYS A 18 -4.87 -47.40 -11.74
C LYS A 18 -3.77 -47.27 -12.81
N GLU A 19 -4.12 -47.04 -14.06
CA GLU A 19 -3.17 -46.82 -15.15
C GLU A 19 -2.34 -45.55 -14.94
N TYR A 20 -2.96 -44.46 -14.43
CA TYR A 20 -2.24 -43.23 -14.16
C TYR A 20 -1.24 -43.39 -13.01
N LEU A 21 -1.64 -44.10 -11.94
CA LEU A 21 -0.74 -44.44 -10.82
C LEU A 21 0.42 -45.34 -11.26
N GLN A 22 0.21 -46.22 -12.24
CA GLN A 22 1.22 -47.14 -12.77
C GLN A 22 2.22 -46.50 -13.75
N SER A 23 1.92 -45.31 -14.27
CA SER A 23 2.72 -44.67 -15.34
C SER A 23 4.19 -44.42 -14.97
N GLY A 24 4.53 -44.43 -13.67
CA GLY A 24 5.86 -44.07 -13.17
C GLY A 24 6.14 -42.57 -13.27
N GLU A 25 5.17 -41.78 -13.73
CA GLU A 25 5.26 -40.33 -13.82
C GLU A 25 4.82 -39.64 -12.51
N ARG A 26 4.98 -38.32 -12.46
CA ARG A 26 4.46 -37.50 -11.37
C ARG A 26 2.94 -37.44 -11.46
N VAL A 27 2.28 -37.82 -10.37
CA VAL A 27 0.83 -37.74 -10.19
C VAL A 27 0.46 -36.36 -9.65
N TYR A 28 -0.53 -35.71 -10.25
CA TYR A 28 -1.01 -34.40 -9.80
C TYR A 28 -2.47 -34.50 -9.34
N TYR A 29 -2.75 -33.95 -8.17
CA TYR A 29 -4.06 -33.98 -7.56
C TYR A 29 -4.46 -32.60 -7.04
N GLY A 30 -5.41 -31.96 -7.74
CA GLY A 30 -5.90 -30.62 -7.42
C GLY A 30 -7.07 -30.64 -6.43
N LEU A 31 -6.93 -29.90 -5.34
CA LEU A 31 -7.95 -29.79 -4.29
C LEU A 31 -8.21 -28.32 -3.95
N GLU A 32 -9.46 -27.91 -4.01
CA GLU A 32 -9.94 -26.69 -3.37
C GLU A 32 -10.09 -26.97 -1.88
N ILE A 33 -9.51 -26.13 -1.03
CA ILE A 33 -9.55 -26.28 0.42
C ILE A 33 -9.92 -24.95 1.07
N ASP A 34 -10.80 -25.03 2.06
CA ASP A 34 -11.10 -23.98 3.02
C ASP A 34 -11.14 -24.57 4.43
N THR A 35 -11.11 -23.70 5.46
CA THR A 35 -11.21 -24.14 6.85
C THR A 35 -12.03 -23.18 7.69
N GLU A 36 -12.92 -23.72 8.52
CA GLU A 36 -13.63 -22.95 9.53
C GLU A 36 -13.02 -23.18 10.90
N PHE A 37 -12.98 -22.12 11.70
CA PHE A 37 -12.43 -22.14 13.05
C PHE A 37 -13.22 -21.24 13.97
N TRP A 38 -13.12 -21.54 15.26
CA TRP A 38 -13.72 -20.76 16.31
C TRP A 38 -12.63 -20.20 17.20
N GLN A 39 -12.86 -18.99 17.67
CA GLN A 39 -12.01 -18.37 18.68
C GLN A 39 -12.74 -18.44 20.01
N PRO A 40 -12.26 -19.25 20.98
CA PRO A 40 -12.90 -19.31 22.29
C PRO A 40 -12.93 -17.94 22.96
N PRO A 41 -14.05 -17.57 23.61
CA PRO A 41 -14.08 -16.46 24.53
C PRO A 41 -12.97 -16.67 25.56
N SER A 42 -12.16 -15.65 25.78
CA SER A 42 -11.05 -15.70 26.72
C SER A 42 -11.27 -14.69 27.83
N ASP A 43 -11.25 -15.16 29.07
CA ASP A 43 -11.15 -14.27 30.22
C ASP A 43 -9.71 -13.75 30.33
N ILE A 44 -9.54 -12.43 30.15
CA ILE A 44 -8.22 -11.80 30.23
C ILE A 44 -7.64 -11.82 31.65
N ASN A 45 -8.46 -11.99 32.69
CA ASN A 45 -8.00 -12.07 34.08
C ASN A 45 -7.46 -13.44 34.46
N HIS A 46 -7.98 -14.48 33.80
CA HIS A 46 -7.59 -15.85 34.01
C HIS A 46 -7.10 -16.43 32.68
N PRO A 47 -5.99 -15.91 32.12
CA PRO A 47 -5.52 -16.32 30.81
C PRO A 47 -5.14 -17.79 30.84
N VAL A 48 -6.01 -18.61 30.30
CA VAL A 48 -5.68 -19.97 29.91
C VAL A 48 -4.95 -19.92 28.57
N THR A 49 -4.03 -20.86 28.35
CA THR A 49 -3.41 -21.07 27.03
C THR A 49 -4.49 -21.57 26.05
N GLN A 50 -5.35 -20.67 25.59
CA GLN A 50 -6.42 -20.92 24.65
C GLN A 50 -6.05 -20.39 23.28
N GLN A 51 -6.22 -21.26 22.30
CA GLN A 51 -5.91 -21.03 20.89
C GLN A 51 -7.20 -21.06 20.08
N ASP A 52 -7.14 -20.58 18.84
CA ASP A 52 -8.18 -20.85 17.86
C ASP A 52 -8.41 -22.36 17.76
N VAL A 53 -9.66 -22.78 17.82
CA VAL A 53 -10.08 -24.17 17.66
C VAL A 53 -10.49 -24.38 16.21
N PRO A 54 -9.71 -25.10 15.39
CA PRO A 54 -10.16 -25.45 14.05
C PRO A 54 -11.37 -26.38 14.17
N LEU A 55 -12.45 -26.05 13.47
CA LEU A 55 -13.70 -26.81 13.51
C LEU A 55 -13.72 -27.84 12.38
N THR A 56 -13.55 -27.38 11.14
CA THR A 56 -13.72 -28.21 9.96
C THR A 56 -12.74 -27.86 8.85
N VAL A 57 -12.47 -28.84 8.01
CA VAL A 57 -11.72 -28.69 6.76
C VAL A 57 -12.64 -29.11 5.62
N GLN A 58 -12.95 -28.17 4.73
CA GLN A 58 -13.80 -28.41 3.57
C GLN A 58 -12.91 -28.60 2.36
N MET A 59 -13.21 -29.62 1.54
CA MET A 59 -12.37 -29.98 0.41
C MET A 59 -13.22 -30.36 -0.80
N ARG A 60 -12.77 -29.97 -1.99
CA ARG A 60 -13.37 -30.39 -3.26
C ARG A 60 -12.28 -30.70 -4.28
N ASP A 61 -12.34 -31.89 -4.85
CA ASP A 61 -11.60 -32.20 -6.08
C ASP A 61 -12.07 -31.25 -7.17
N ILE A 62 -11.13 -30.56 -7.82
CA ILE A 62 -11.41 -29.55 -8.85
C ILE A 62 -12.27 -30.07 -10.02
N LYS A 63 -12.42 -31.39 -10.16
CA LYS A 63 -13.28 -32.04 -11.17
C LYS A 63 -14.67 -32.42 -10.68
N LYS A 64 -14.92 -32.36 -9.38
CA LYS A 64 -16.19 -32.74 -8.78
C LYS A 64 -17.05 -31.51 -8.55
N GLU A 65 -18.36 -31.71 -8.61
CA GLU A 65 -19.34 -30.66 -8.31
C GLU A 65 -19.51 -30.46 -6.80
N LYS A 66 -19.47 -31.56 -6.03
CA LYS A 66 -19.74 -31.55 -4.59
C LYS A 66 -18.44 -31.60 -3.80
N GLY A 67 -18.31 -30.70 -2.82
CA GLY A 67 -17.28 -30.78 -1.80
C GLY A 67 -17.68 -31.69 -0.64
N LEU A 68 -16.71 -31.99 0.23
CA LEU A 68 -16.88 -32.76 1.45
C LEU A 68 -16.37 -31.92 2.64
N ILE A 69 -16.93 -32.17 3.81
CA ILE A 69 -16.53 -31.54 5.06
C ILE A 69 -15.95 -32.61 5.98
N PHE A 70 -14.79 -32.33 6.57
CA PHE A 70 -14.17 -33.16 7.58
C PHE A 70 -14.16 -32.40 8.90
N ALA A 71 -14.52 -33.07 9.99
CA ALA A 71 -14.35 -32.52 11.33
C ALA A 71 -12.86 -32.55 11.70
N HIS A 72 -12.35 -31.43 12.20
CA HIS A 72 -10.99 -31.36 12.68
C HIS A 72 -10.87 -32.14 14.00
N PRO A 73 -9.73 -32.79 14.31
CA PRO A 73 -9.58 -33.61 15.52
C PRO A 73 -9.82 -32.85 16.82
N ALA A 74 -9.66 -31.52 16.80
CA ALA A 74 -9.89 -30.64 17.94
C ALA A 74 -11.35 -30.65 18.43
N ILE A 75 -12.31 -31.01 17.58
CA ILE A 75 -13.74 -31.05 17.93
C ILE A 75 -14.30 -32.49 18.04
N LYS A 76 -13.44 -33.49 18.22
CA LYS A 76 -13.82 -34.92 18.25
C LYS A 76 -15.02 -35.24 19.14
N ALA A 77 -15.19 -34.54 20.26
CA ALA A 77 -16.26 -34.79 21.22
C ALA A 77 -17.67 -34.51 20.67
N PHE A 78 -17.81 -33.62 19.68
CA PHE A 78 -19.09 -33.19 19.12
C PHE A 78 -19.04 -33.11 17.58
N ALA A 79 -18.11 -33.84 16.96
CA ALA A 79 -17.98 -33.89 15.51
C ALA A 79 -19.21 -34.53 14.87
N ARG A 80 -19.84 -33.82 13.92
CA ARG A 80 -20.94 -34.34 13.09
C ARG A 80 -20.52 -34.84 11.71
N HIS A 81 -19.32 -34.46 11.28
CA HIS A 81 -18.68 -34.88 10.03
C HIS A 81 -17.61 -35.93 10.30
N GLU A 82 -17.13 -36.61 9.24
CA GLU A 82 -16.03 -37.56 9.40
C GLU A 82 -14.78 -36.87 9.94
N LEU A 83 -14.20 -37.46 10.98
CA LEU A 83 -12.95 -36.97 11.57
C LEU A 83 -11.79 -37.16 10.60
N MET A 84 -10.96 -36.13 10.48
CA MET A 84 -9.63 -36.22 9.89
C MET A 84 -8.75 -37.15 10.73
N LYS A 85 -8.22 -38.23 10.15
CA LYS A 85 -7.50 -39.30 10.89
C LYS A 85 -6.04 -39.42 10.49
N THR A 86 -5.68 -39.06 9.27
CA THR A 86 -4.34 -39.35 8.71
C THR A 86 -3.27 -38.35 9.11
N GLY A 87 -3.64 -37.24 9.73
CA GLY A 87 -2.74 -36.14 10.03
C GLY A 87 -2.55 -35.15 8.88
N PHE A 88 -3.07 -35.47 7.68
CA PHE A 88 -3.05 -34.60 6.50
C PHE A 88 -4.37 -34.75 5.72
N ALA A 89 -5.25 -33.75 5.81
CA ALA A 89 -6.64 -33.82 5.34
C ALA A 89 -6.81 -34.33 3.89
N PRO A 90 -5.97 -33.94 2.91
CA PRO A 90 -6.05 -34.48 1.55
C PRO A 90 -6.00 -36.01 1.43
N VAL A 91 -5.35 -36.72 2.35
CA VAL A 91 -5.30 -38.19 2.33
C VAL A 91 -6.60 -38.78 2.87
N ASP A 92 -7.20 -38.16 3.89
CA ASP A 92 -8.56 -38.52 4.35
C ASP A 92 -9.59 -38.30 3.24
N TYR A 93 -9.44 -37.23 2.44
CA TYR A 93 -10.27 -37.01 1.26
C TYR A 93 -10.15 -38.15 0.24
N LEU A 94 -8.94 -38.58 -0.12
CA LEU A 94 -8.71 -39.69 -1.04
C LEU A 94 -9.37 -41.00 -0.56
N LYS A 95 -9.29 -41.31 0.73
CA LYS A 95 -9.97 -42.46 1.33
C LYS A 95 -11.49 -42.39 1.14
N MET A 96 -12.08 -41.21 1.35
CA MET A 96 -13.51 -41.01 1.17
C MET A 96 -13.95 -41.11 -0.30
N GLN A 97 -13.03 -40.86 -1.23
CA GLN A 97 -13.26 -41.12 -2.65
C GLN A 97 -13.14 -42.61 -3.03
N GLY A 98 -12.85 -43.51 -2.08
CA GLY A 98 -12.78 -44.95 -2.28
C GLY A 98 -11.37 -45.50 -2.53
N HIS A 99 -10.32 -44.69 -2.39
CA HIS A 99 -8.94 -45.15 -2.57
C HIS A 99 -8.35 -45.75 -1.29
N GLU A 100 -7.52 -46.78 -1.43
CA GLU A 100 -6.72 -47.33 -0.33
C GLU A 100 -5.48 -46.46 -0.12
N ALA A 101 -5.63 -45.36 0.63
CA ALA A 101 -4.58 -44.35 0.80
C ALA A 101 -3.98 -44.35 2.22
N HIS A 102 -2.65 -44.40 2.35
CA HIS A 102 -1.93 -44.37 3.62
C HIS A 102 -0.73 -43.42 3.53
N ILE A 103 -0.58 -42.51 4.49
CA ILE A 103 0.57 -41.60 4.56
C ILE A 103 1.44 -41.93 5.77
N TYR A 104 2.76 -41.85 5.61
CA TYR A 104 3.74 -41.99 6.69
C TYR A 104 4.97 -41.10 6.44
N ARG A 105 5.79 -40.88 7.48
CA ARG A 105 7.04 -40.11 7.40
C ARG A 105 8.21 -41.07 7.18
N ALA A 106 9.06 -40.77 6.21
CA ALA A 106 10.31 -41.48 6.00
C ALA A 106 11.46 -40.74 6.71
N ASP A 107 12.39 -41.48 7.30
CA ASP A 107 13.56 -40.88 7.98
C ASP A 107 14.50 -40.16 7.02
N LYS A 108 14.51 -40.58 5.75
CA LYS A 108 15.34 -40.05 4.67
C LYS A 108 14.51 -39.90 3.40
N PRO A 109 14.91 -39.01 2.48
CA PRO A 109 14.30 -38.95 1.15
C PRO A 109 14.33 -40.33 0.47
N VAL A 110 13.17 -40.75 -0.05
CA VAL A 110 12.99 -42.01 -0.76
C VAL A 110 12.93 -41.79 -2.26
N ASP A 111 13.38 -42.78 -3.03
CA ASP A 111 13.37 -42.75 -4.49
C ASP A 111 12.06 -43.33 -5.05
N TYR A 112 10.97 -42.59 -4.85
CA TYR A 112 9.66 -42.90 -5.43
C TYR A 112 9.22 -41.83 -6.43
N PRO A 113 8.26 -42.13 -7.33
CA PRO A 113 7.57 -41.11 -8.11
C PRO A 113 6.87 -40.09 -7.19
N PHE A 114 6.60 -38.89 -7.71
CA PHE A 114 5.93 -37.84 -6.93
C PHE A 114 4.41 -37.99 -6.99
N PHE A 115 3.75 -37.80 -5.85
CA PHE A 115 2.33 -37.44 -5.77
C PHE A 115 2.25 -36.00 -5.28
N GLN A 116 1.86 -35.09 -6.16
CA GLN A 116 1.74 -33.67 -5.86
C GLN A 116 0.29 -33.31 -5.52
N PHE A 117 0.08 -32.76 -4.34
CA PHE A 117 -1.15 -32.07 -3.98
C PHE A 117 -1.05 -30.59 -4.36
N ASP A 118 -1.91 -30.15 -5.28
CA ASP A 118 -2.10 -28.75 -5.63
C ASP A 118 -3.29 -28.20 -4.84
N ILE A 119 -3.00 -27.41 -3.81
CA ILE A 119 -3.97 -26.89 -2.86
C ILE A 119 -4.39 -25.48 -3.28
N TYR A 120 -5.65 -25.32 -3.67
CA TYR A 120 -6.27 -24.05 -4.06
C TYR A 120 -7.05 -23.46 -2.88
N CYS A 121 -6.59 -22.32 -2.37
CA CYS A 121 -7.23 -21.60 -1.28
C CYS A 121 -7.41 -20.13 -1.63
N TYR A 122 -8.39 -19.46 -1.04
CA TYR A 122 -8.52 -18.03 -1.21
C TYR A 122 -7.60 -17.24 -0.27
N PHE A 123 -7.38 -17.67 0.98
CA PHE A 123 -6.55 -16.95 1.95
C PHE A 123 -5.61 -17.88 2.72
N ALA A 124 -4.84 -18.69 1.99
CA ALA A 124 -4.00 -19.81 2.48
C ALA A 124 -3.24 -19.63 3.82
N PRO A 125 -2.81 -18.42 4.25
CA PRO A 125 -2.31 -18.22 5.61
C PRO A 125 -3.20 -18.72 6.75
N ALA A 126 -4.53 -18.78 6.61
CA ALA A 126 -5.43 -19.29 7.64
C ALA A 126 -5.56 -20.84 7.65
N GLU A 127 -5.21 -21.52 6.56
CA GLU A 127 -5.65 -22.87 6.24
C GLU A 127 -4.46 -23.82 6.41
N ILE A 128 -3.26 -23.37 6.05
CA ILE A 128 -2.08 -24.22 5.91
C ILE A 128 -1.71 -25.00 7.20
N CYS A 129 -1.89 -24.41 8.37
CA CYS A 129 -1.62 -25.09 9.64
C CYS A 129 -2.81 -25.87 10.19
N ARG A 130 -4.00 -25.75 9.59
CA ARG A 130 -5.25 -26.43 9.97
C ARG A 130 -5.53 -27.69 9.15
N ILE A 131 -4.92 -27.82 7.97
CA ILE A 131 -5.04 -29.02 7.12
C ILE A 131 -4.06 -30.15 7.50
N VAL A 132 -3.17 -29.89 8.47
CA VAL A 132 -2.17 -30.83 9.00
C VAL A 132 -2.21 -30.88 10.52
N THR A 133 -1.97 -32.05 11.10
CA THR A 133 -1.88 -32.23 12.57
C THR A 133 -0.68 -33.11 12.96
N GLY A 134 -0.34 -33.11 14.24
CA GLY A 134 0.73 -33.93 14.80
C GLY A 134 2.09 -33.63 14.16
N GLU A 135 2.82 -34.69 13.81
CA GLU A 135 4.16 -34.58 13.22
C GLU A 135 4.18 -33.88 11.84
N TYR A 136 3.11 -34.00 11.05
CA TYR A 136 3.00 -33.32 9.75
C TYR A 136 2.91 -31.80 9.90
N GLN A 137 2.24 -31.32 10.95
CA GLN A 137 2.18 -29.90 11.28
C GLN A 137 3.55 -29.32 11.67
N LYS A 138 4.37 -30.11 12.39
CA LYS A 138 5.76 -29.74 12.72
C LYS A 138 6.61 -29.61 11.45
N ASP A 139 6.45 -30.52 10.49
CA ASP A 139 7.16 -30.44 9.22
C ASP A 139 6.79 -29.15 8.46
N ILE A 140 5.49 -28.82 8.34
CA ILE A 140 5.02 -27.55 7.73
C ILE A 140 5.57 -26.31 8.46
N ARG A 141 5.57 -26.31 9.79
CA ARG A 141 6.19 -25.24 10.60
C ARG A 141 7.68 -25.07 10.29
N ASN A 142 8.41 -26.17 10.11
CA ASN A 142 9.82 -26.13 9.73
C ASN A 142 10.02 -25.48 8.35
N PHE A 143 9.16 -25.75 7.37
CA PHE A 143 9.20 -25.08 6.06
C PHE A 143 8.91 -23.57 6.14
N ILE A 144 8.02 -23.14 7.06
CA ILE A 144 7.76 -21.70 7.31
C ILE A 144 9.01 -21.02 7.90
N LEU A 145 9.66 -21.67 8.86
CA LEU A 145 10.85 -21.14 9.53
C LEU A 145 12.11 -21.24 8.66
N SER A 146 12.17 -22.18 7.73
CA SER A 146 13.33 -22.46 6.87
C SER A 146 13.86 -21.21 6.17
N THR A 147 15.17 -20.98 6.26
CA THR A 147 15.90 -19.96 5.49
C THR A 147 16.65 -20.56 4.30
N ASN A 148 16.62 -21.89 4.14
CA ASN A 148 17.34 -22.60 3.08
C ASN A 148 16.39 -22.95 1.91
N PRO A 149 16.50 -22.25 0.77
CA PRO A 149 15.61 -22.48 -0.37
C PRO A 149 15.76 -23.87 -0.99
N LYS A 150 16.91 -24.56 -0.82
CA LYS A 150 17.10 -25.93 -1.33
C LYS A 150 16.34 -26.98 -0.53
N GLN A 151 16.06 -26.70 0.74
CA GLN A 151 15.26 -27.59 1.58
C GLN A 151 13.76 -27.36 1.38
N GLY A 152 13.36 -26.38 0.57
CA GLY A 152 11.97 -25.94 0.46
C GLY A 152 11.62 -24.88 1.51
N GLN A 153 10.71 -23.98 1.14
CA GLN A 153 10.22 -22.89 1.99
C GLN A 153 8.73 -22.61 1.75
N ILE A 154 8.03 -22.24 2.81
CA ILE A 154 6.72 -21.59 2.73
C ILE A 154 6.94 -20.10 3.02
N VAL A 155 6.72 -19.26 2.02
CA VAL A 155 7.03 -17.83 2.06
C VAL A 155 5.75 -17.01 1.94
N MET A 156 5.60 -16.01 2.81
CA MET A 156 4.52 -15.02 2.73
C MET A 156 5.03 -13.75 2.05
N GLU A 157 4.57 -13.51 0.82
CA GLU A 157 4.79 -12.25 0.09
C GLU A 157 3.44 -11.52 -0.05
N ARG A 158 3.00 -11.20 -1.27
CA ARG A 158 1.60 -10.77 -1.53
C ARG A 158 0.59 -11.90 -1.34
N ARG A 159 1.07 -13.14 -1.38
CA ARG A 159 0.31 -14.36 -1.16
C ARG A 159 1.24 -15.39 -0.53
N LEU A 160 0.68 -16.43 0.05
CA LEU A 160 1.45 -17.59 0.46
C LEU A 160 1.93 -18.35 -0.79
N ARG A 161 3.19 -18.78 -0.79
CA ARG A 161 3.73 -19.66 -1.83
C ARG A 161 4.70 -20.67 -1.25
N THR A 162 4.66 -21.87 -1.83
CA THR A 162 5.64 -22.93 -1.66
C THR A 162 6.74 -22.79 -2.69
N VAL A 163 7.99 -22.92 -2.27
CA VAL A 163 9.16 -22.72 -3.14
C VAL A 163 10.27 -23.70 -2.79
N THR A 164 10.77 -24.45 -3.77
CA THR A 164 11.97 -25.27 -3.63
C THR A 164 12.98 -24.94 -4.74
N ALA A 165 14.21 -24.63 -4.37
CA ALA A 165 15.29 -24.35 -5.33
C ALA A 165 16.01 -25.64 -5.73
N ILE A 166 16.05 -25.93 -7.04
CA ILE A 166 16.74 -27.13 -7.57
C ILE A 166 18.18 -26.80 -7.95
N THR A 167 18.39 -25.95 -8.97
CA THR A 167 19.72 -25.55 -9.46
C THR A 167 19.70 -24.11 -9.96
N GLY A 168 20.73 -23.33 -9.60
CA GLY A 168 20.84 -21.92 -9.98
C GLY A 168 19.65 -21.09 -9.50
N SER A 169 19.01 -20.35 -10.40
CA SER A 169 17.81 -19.54 -10.14
C SER A 169 16.50 -20.29 -10.38
N LYS A 170 16.52 -21.59 -10.71
CA LYS A 170 15.31 -22.37 -10.97
C LYS A 170 14.61 -22.70 -9.65
N GLN A 171 13.37 -22.28 -9.52
CA GLN A 171 12.49 -22.55 -8.39
C GLN A 171 11.28 -23.35 -8.86
N GLU A 172 10.88 -24.32 -8.06
CA GLU A 172 9.65 -25.06 -8.24
C GLU A 172 8.59 -24.61 -7.23
N PRO A 173 7.30 -24.58 -7.61
CA PRO A 173 6.22 -24.04 -6.79
C PRO A 173 5.72 -25.00 -5.69
N TRP A 174 6.50 -25.99 -5.27
CA TRP A 174 6.11 -26.95 -4.23
C TRP A 174 7.21 -27.10 -3.18
N ILE A 175 6.83 -27.65 -2.03
CA ILE A 175 7.75 -28.20 -1.03
C ILE A 175 7.72 -29.73 -1.10
N GLU A 176 8.81 -30.36 -0.69
CA GLU A 176 8.98 -31.81 -0.69
C GLU A 176 9.22 -32.28 0.75
N PRO A 177 8.16 -32.47 1.54
CA PRO A 177 8.32 -33.10 2.84
C PRO A 177 8.78 -34.55 2.65
N ASN A 178 9.45 -35.13 3.66
CA ASN A 178 9.82 -36.56 3.67
C ASN A 178 8.60 -37.45 3.97
N TRP A 179 7.50 -37.23 3.26
CA TRP A 179 6.27 -38.01 3.41
C TRP A 179 6.14 -38.99 2.25
N VAL A 180 5.63 -40.18 2.56
CA VAL A 180 5.33 -41.22 1.57
C VAL A 180 3.84 -41.51 1.62
N LEU A 181 3.20 -41.48 0.44
CA LEU A 181 1.82 -41.86 0.23
C LEU A 181 1.80 -43.23 -0.48
N THR A 182 1.23 -44.23 0.17
CA THR A 182 0.80 -45.48 -0.46
C THR A 182 -0.64 -45.30 -0.90
N ILE A 183 -0.94 -45.41 -2.20
CA ILE A 183 -2.29 -45.33 -2.74
C ILE A 183 -2.56 -46.48 -3.71
N ASP A 184 -3.61 -47.25 -3.46
CA ASP A 184 -4.03 -48.40 -4.29
C ASP A 184 -2.87 -49.38 -4.60
N GLY A 185 -1.99 -49.57 -3.61
CA GLY A 185 -0.80 -50.43 -3.70
C GLY A 185 0.47 -49.78 -4.27
N TYR A 186 0.44 -48.49 -4.62
CA TYR A 186 1.58 -47.76 -5.20
C TYR A 186 2.18 -46.75 -4.23
N ASN A 187 3.51 -46.69 -4.15
CA ASN A 187 4.22 -45.75 -3.26
C ASN A 187 4.70 -44.51 -4.01
N PHE A 188 4.46 -43.35 -3.41
CA PHE A 188 4.87 -42.05 -3.91
C PHE A 188 5.50 -41.21 -2.81
N ARG A 189 6.49 -40.39 -3.14
CA ARG A 189 6.88 -39.26 -2.28
C ARG A 189 5.93 -38.10 -2.48
N VAL A 190 5.61 -37.39 -1.42
CA VAL A 190 4.63 -36.29 -1.47
C VAL A 190 5.31 -34.98 -1.84
N ALA A 191 4.67 -34.22 -2.73
CA ALA A 191 4.95 -32.81 -2.93
C ALA A 191 3.69 -31.98 -2.60
N VAL A 192 3.87 -30.82 -1.97
CA VAL A 192 2.75 -29.93 -1.61
C VAL A 192 2.96 -28.58 -2.27
N SER A 193 1.98 -28.14 -3.05
CA SER A 193 1.95 -26.89 -3.79
C SER A 193 0.77 -26.06 -3.31
N ILE A 194 1.03 -24.79 -2.94
CA ILE A 194 -0.02 -23.87 -2.46
C ILE A 194 -0.30 -22.80 -3.52
N ILE A 195 -1.55 -22.79 -3.98
CA ILE A 195 -2.13 -21.82 -4.89
C ILE A 195 -3.06 -20.91 -4.08
N ASP A 196 -2.48 -19.83 -3.55
CA ASP A 196 -3.21 -18.78 -2.83
C ASP A 196 -3.76 -17.73 -3.81
N CYS A 197 -5.08 -17.64 -3.90
CA CYS A 197 -5.81 -16.77 -4.81
C CYS A 197 -6.00 -15.33 -4.28
N CYS A 198 -5.60 -15.02 -3.04
CA CYS A 198 -5.91 -13.73 -2.40
C CYS A 198 -5.42 -12.51 -3.18
N ALA A 199 -4.38 -12.68 -4.00
CA ALA A 199 -3.71 -11.59 -4.72
C ALA A 199 -4.09 -11.49 -6.21
N VAL A 200 -4.91 -12.42 -6.74
CA VAL A 200 -5.23 -12.51 -8.17
C VAL A 200 -5.83 -11.19 -8.68
N HIS A 201 -6.74 -10.59 -7.92
CA HIS A 201 -7.35 -9.27 -8.20
C HIS A 201 -6.98 -8.21 -7.15
N GLY A 202 -5.85 -8.35 -6.45
CA GLY A 202 -5.34 -7.35 -5.49
C GLY A 202 -5.87 -7.51 -4.06
N ILE A 203 -6.62 -6.51 -3.55
CA ILE A 203 -7.17 -6.47 -2.17
C ILE A 203 -8.68 -6.75 -2.16
N VAL A 204 -9.28 -7.07 -3.32
CA VAL A 204 -10.70 -7.44 -3.39
C VAL A 204 -10.93 -8.70 -2.59
N GLY A 205 -12.09 -8.83 -1.92
CA GLY A 205 -12.47 -10.03 -1.17
C GLY A 205 -12.89 -11.20 -2.08
N TYR A 206 -13.10 -12.38 -1.50
CA TYR A 206 -13.33 -13.60 -2.27
C TYR A 206 -14.59 -13.54 -3.16
N ALA A 207 -15.70 -13.05 -2.60
CA ALA A 207 -16.96 -12.89 -3.33
C ALA A 207 -16.79 -12.04 -4.60
N GLU A 208 -16.07 -10.93 -4.48
CA GLU A 208 -15.81 -10.01 -5.57
C GLU A 208 -14.86 -10.64 -6.62
N PHE A 209 -13.86 -11.41 -6.19
CA PHE A 209 -13.00 -12.18 -7.10
C PHE A 209 -13.80 -13.21 -7.92
N CYS A 210 -14.64 -14.01 -7.27
CA CYS A 210 -15.53 -14.96 -7.96
C CYS A 210 -16.45 -14.24 -8.94
N LYS A 211 -17.12 -13.18 -8.49
CA LYS A 211 -18.03 -12.38 -9.33
C LYS A 211 -17.33 -11.79 -10.56
N ASN A 212 -16.15 -11.19 -10.39
CA ASN A 212 -15.35 -10.65 -11.50
C ASN A 212 -14.86 -11.74 -12.45
N SER A 213 -14.75 -12.97 -11.96
CA SER A 213 -14.38 -14.15 -12.74
C SER A 213 -15.59 -14.87 -13.37
N GLY A 214 -16.82 -14.37 -13.17
CA GLY A 214 -18.05 -14.99 -13.68
C GLY A 214 -18.48 -16.24 -12.92
N VAL A 215 -18.09 -16.37 -11.66
CA VAL A 215 -18.49 -17.45 -10.76
C VAL A 215 -19.49 -16.92 -9.74
N GLU A 216 -20.68 -17.51 -9.73
CA GLU A 216 -21.73 -17.22 -8.75
C GLU A 216 -21.52 -18.07 -7.49
N LEU A 217 -21.64 -17.43 -6.32
CA LEU A 217 -21.53 -18.09 -5.02
C LEU A 217 -22.94 -18.21 -4.43
N GLN A 218 -23.41 -19.44 -4.23
CA GLN A 218 -24.80 -19.72 -3.86
C GLN A 218 -25.11 -19.41 -2.38
N TYR A 219 -24.13 -19.52 -1.49
CA TYR A 219 -24.36 -19.57 -0.03
C TYR A 219 -23.50 -18.59 0.79
N LYS A 220 -22.79 -17.66 0.16
CA LYS A 220 -21.79 -16.83 0.88
C LYS A 220 -22.41 -15.74 1.77
N ASP A 221 -23.67 -15.39 1.52
CA ASP A 221 -24.41 -14.33 2.23
C ASP A 221 -25.35 -14.86 3.32
N THR A 222 -25.20 -16.13 3.74
CA THR A 222 -26.08 -16.77 4.74
C THR A 222 -25.83 -16.36 6.19
N PHE A 223 -24.63 -15.85 6.52
CA PHE A 223 -24.26 -15.42 7.87
C PHE A 223 -23.96 -13.92 7.98
N THR A 224 -24.47 -13.32 9.06
CA THR A 224 -24.16 -11.96 9.53
C THR A 224 -22.73 -11.87 10.10
N LYS A 225 -22.28 -10.67 10.48
CA LYS A 225 -20.94 -10.47 11.04
C LYS A 225 -20.82 -11.14 12.42
N GLU A 226 -21.87 -11.02 13.22
CA GLU A 226 -22.00 -11.57 14.57
C GLU A 226 -22.00 -13.10 14.54
N GLU A 227 -22.71 -13.69 13.57
CA GLU A 227 -22.70 -15.15 13.37
C GLU A 227 -21.33 -15.67 12.93
N LYS A 228 -20.60 -14.90 12.11
CA LYS A 228 -19.22 -15.23 11.72
C LYS A 228 -18.22 -15.15 12.88
N SER A 229 -18.53 -14.39 13.94
CA SER A 229 -17.68 -14.38 15.15
C SER A 229 -17.89 -15.58 16.06
N ASP A 230 -19.01 -16.30 15.92
CA ASP A 230 -19.34 -17.50 16.70
C ASP A 230 -19.62 -18.71 15.82
N MET A 231 -18.60 -19.10 15.04
CA MET A 231 -18.70 -20.23 14.11
C MET A 231 -18.98 -21.57 14.80
N LEU A 232 -18.62 -21.74 16.08
CA LEU A 232 -18.93 -22.96 16.83
C LEU A 232 -20.43 -23.09 17.05
N ARG A 233 -21.10 -22.01 17.46
CA ARG A 233 -22.54 -22.00 17.59
C ARG A 233 -23.21 -22.28 16.25
N MET A 234 -22.75 -21.67 15.16
CA MET A 234 -23.29 -21.93 13.82
C MET A 234 -23.12 -23.41 13.43
N TYR A 235 -21.98 -24.02 13.76
CA TYR A 235 -21.71 -25.43 13.50
C TYR A 235 -22.67 -26.39 14.22
N ILE A 236 -23.08 -26.05 15.45
CA ILE A 236 -23.92 -26.89 16.31
C ILE A 236 -25.41 -26.61 16.10
N GLU A 237 -25.82 -25.34 16.14
CA GLU A 237 -27.23 -24.92 16.16
C GLU A 237 -27.82 -24.74 14.77
N ARG A 238 -27.00 -24.40 13.76
CA ARG A 238 -27.43 -24.17 12.37
C ARG A 238 -26.60 -25.02 11.38
N PRO A 239 -26.59 -26.36 11.53
CA PRO A 239 -25.66 -27.23 10.83
C PRO A 239 -25.80 -27.19 9.30
N GLU A 240 -27.02 -27.06 8.77
CA GLU A 240 -27.27 -26.98 7.32
C GLU A 240 -26.76 -25.65 6.74
N ASP A 241 -27.03 -24.52 7.41
CA ASP A 241 -26.53 -23.21 6.99
C ASP A 241 -25.01 -23.15 7.06
N PHE A 242 -24.42 -23.74 8.09
CA PHE A 242 -22.97 -23.87 8.22
C PHE A 242 -22.38 -24.68 7.07
N ASP A 243 -22.95 -25.84 6.74
CA ASP A 243 -22.42 -26.68 5.66
C ASP A 243 -22.51 -25.98 4.32
N ASN A 244 -23.63 -25.31 4.04
CA ASN A 244 -23.83 -24.52 2.85
C ASN A 244 -22.82 -23.36 2.76
N TYR A 245 -22.66 -22.59 3.84
CA TYR A 245 -21.69 -21.50 3.92
C TYR A 245 -20.26 -22.00 3.66
N ALA A 246 -19.84 -23.05 4.38
CA ALA A 246 -18.48 -23.55 4.34
C ALA A 246 -18.11 -24.24 3.01
N LEU A 247 -19.06 -24.95 2.38
CA LEU A 247 -18.86 -25.47 1.02
C LEU A 247 -18.92 -24.37 -0.04
N GLY A 248 -19.59 -23.26 0.27
CA GLY A 248 -19.68 -22.07 -0.55
C GLY A 248 -18.33 -21.43 -0.86
N ASP A 249 -17.28 -21.75 -0.09
CA ASP A 249 -15.95 -21.17 -0.25
C ASP A 249 -14.94 -22.00 -1.06
N LEU A 250 -15.42 -23.07 -1.70
CA LEU A 250 -14.60 -24.00 -2.47
C LEU A 250 -14.59 -23.72 -3.97
N TYR A 251 -14.65 -22.50 -4.49
CA TYR A 251 -14.72 -22.20 -5.94
C TYR A 251 -13.45 -21.55 -6.54
N ASN A 252 -12.31 -21.67 -5.87
CA ASN A 252 -11.04 -21.04 -6.24
C ASN A 252 -10.54 -21.42 -7.65
N HIS A 253 -10.53 -22.71 -8.00
CA HIS A 253 -10.08 -23.18 -9.31
C HIS A 253 -11.03 -22.73 -10.42
N ARG A 254 -12.34 -22.84 -10.20
CA ARG A 254 -13.36 -22.34 -11.15
C ARG A 254 -13.21 -20.84 -11.41
N ALA A 255 -12.96 -20.06 -10.36
CA ALA A 255 -12.71 -18.63 -10.50
C ALA A 255 -11.41 -18.34 -11.27
N LEU A 256 -10.34 -19.12 -11.08
CA LEU A 256 -9.12 -18.99 -11.90
C LEU A 256 -9.37 -19.27 -13.38
N ILE A 257 -10.17 -20.30 -13.71
CA ILE A 257 -10.57 -20.61 -15.09
C ILE A 257 -11.45 -19.50 -15.67
N GLY A 258 -12.46 -19.04 -14.93
CA GLY A 258 -13.29 -17.92 -15.35
C GLY A 258 -12.49 -16.64 -15.61
N ASN A 259 -11.54 -16.32 -14.73
CA ASN A 259 -10.60 -15.22 -14.92
C ASN A 259 -9.75 -15.40 -16.19
N LEU A 260 -9.26 -16.61 -16.46
CA LEU A 260 -8.52 -16.92 -17.67
C LEU A 260 -9.35 -16.66 -18.95
N GLU A 261 -10.61 -17.08 -18.98
CA GLU A 261 -11.51 -16.81 -20.10
C GLU A 261 -11.80 -15.30 -20.26
N LYS A 262 -12.02 -14.58 -19.16
CA LYS A 262 -12.19 -13.11 -19.21
C LYS A 262 -10.96 -12.41 -19.79
N PHE A 263 -9.76 -12.85 -19.43
CA PHE A 263 -8.53 -12.30 -20.01
C PHE A 263 -8.36 -12.65 -21.49
N LYS A 264 -8.79 -13.82 -21.96
CA LYS A 264 -8.86 -14.08 -23.41
C LYS A 264 -9.75 -13.05 -24.11
N THR A 265 -10.94 -12.78 -23.58
CA THR A 265 -11.83 -11.74 -24.13
C THR A 265 -11.16 -10.37 -24.17
N ILE A 266 -10.44 -9.99 -23.12
CA ILE A 266 -9.69 -8.72 -23.07
C ILE A 266 -8.59 -8.70 -24.13
N TYR A 267 -7.80 -9.78 -24.26
CA TYR A 267 -6.76 -9.86 -25.29
C TYR A 267 -7.34 -9.75 -26.70
N SER A 268 -8.46 -10.42 -26.99
CA SER A 268 -9.15 -10.30 -28.28
C SER A 268 -9.70 -8.90 -28.53
N ALA A 269 -10.29 -8.24 -27.51
CA ALA A 269 -10.76 -6.86 -27.61
C ALA A 269 -9.62 -5.85 -27.88
N LEU A 270 -8.41 -6.19 -27.45
CA LEU A 270 -7.19 -5.43 -27.71
C LEU A 270 -6.45 -5.90 -28.98
N GLU A 271 -7.01 -6.85 -29.73
CA GLU A 271 -6.44 -7.47 -30.93
C GLU A 271 -5.04 -8.07 -30.67
N LEU A 272 -4.90 -8.82 -29.58
CA LEU A 272 -3.66 -9.43 -29.10
C LEU A 272 -3.72 -10.97 -29.10
N ASP A 273 -4.62 -11.59 -29.86
CA ASP A 273 -4.80 -13.05 -29.88
C ASP A 273 -3.48 -13.80 -30.12
N GLY A 274 -2.68 -13.32 -31.09
CA GLY A 274 -1.35 -13.87 -31.40
C GLY A 274 -0.29 -13.66 -30.32
N TYR A 275 -0.58 -12.88 -29.28
CA TYR A 275 0.31 -12.54 -28.16
C TYR A 275 -0.25 -12.98 -26.81
N TYR A 276 -1.33 -13.76 -26.79
CA TYR A 276 -2.01 -14.18 -25.58
C TYR A 276 -1.06 -14.89 -24.61
N LYS A 277 -1.18 -14.53 -23.33
CA LYS A 277 -0.51 -15.21 -22.21
C LYS A 277 -1.53 -15.47 -21.13
N GLU A 278 -1.45 -16.65 -20.54
CA GLU A 278 -2.30 -16.99 -19.40
C GLU A 278 -2.02 -16.05 -18.21
N PRO A 279 -3.07 -15.59 -17.51
CA PRO A 279 -2.92 -14.77 -16.32
C PRO A 279 -2.01 -15.39 -15.25
N LYS A 280 -1.57 -14.54 -14.32
CA LYS A 280 -0.76 -14.94 -13.16
C LYS A 280 -1.57 -14.82 -11.88
N LEU A 281 -1.04 -15.40 -10.81
CA LEU A 281 -1.66 -15.37 -9.47
C LEU A 281 -1.53 -14.00 -8.76
N THR A 282 -1.20 -12.95 -9.51
CA THR A 282 -1.23 -11.56 -9.03
C THR A 282 -1.66 -10.66 -10.17
N MET A 283 -2.52 -9.68 -9.88
CA MET A 283 -3.02 -8.75 -10.89
C MET A 283 -1.89 -8.03 -11.64
N GLY A 284 -0.88 -7.52 -10.91
CA GLY A 284 0.27 -6.83 -11.52
C GLY A 284 1.12 -7.71 -12.43
N SER A 285 1.30 -9.00 -12.11
CA SER A 285 2.05 -9.87 -13.04
C SER A 285 1.25 -10.17 -14.31
N THR A 286 -0.08 -10.27 -14.21
CA THR A 286 -0.97 -10.43 -15.37
C THR A 286 -0.95 -9.19 -16.25
N ASP A 287 -1.12 -8.01 -15.65
CA ASP A 287 -1.16 -6.74 -16.36
C ASP A 287 0.19 -6.40 -17.03
N ALA A 288 1.30 -6.69 -16.34
CA ALA A 288 2.64 -6.56 -16.92
C ALA A 288 2.83 -7.46 -18.17
N GLN A 289 2.23 -8.65 -18.19
CA GLN A 289 2.25 -9.51 -19.38
C GLN A 289 1.39 -8.97 -20.51
N LEU A 290 0.22 -8.42 -20.20
CA LEU A 290 -0.63 -7.74 -21.17
C LEU A 290 0.10 -6.56 -21.81
N PHE A 291 0.70 -5.69 -20.99
CA PHE A 291 1.48 -4.56 -21.51
C PHE A 291 2.71 -4.99 -22.32
N THR A 292 3.39 -6.06 -21.90
CA THR A 292 4.49 -6.65 -22.69
C THR A 292 4.00 -7.11 -24.06
N SER A 293 2.85 -7.77 -24.15
CA SER A 293 2.24 -8.20 -25.42
C SER A 293 1.90 -7.02 -26.32
N ILE A 294 1.42 -5.92 -25.75
CA ILE A 294 1.10 -4.68 -26.48
C ILE A 294 2.37 -4.03 -27.05
N LEU A 295 3.44 -3.93 -26.25
CA LEU A 295 4.71 -3.41 -26.72
C LEU A 295 5.32 -4.27 -27.84
N LEU A 296 5.20 -5.61 -27.77
CA LEU A 296 5.63 -6.50 -28.84
C LEU A 296 4.87 -6.22 -30.14
N LYS A 297 3.53 -6.13 -30.08
CA LYS A 297 2.69 -5.79 -31.24
C LYS A 297 3.07 -4.43 -31.81
N PHE A 298 3.21 -3.40 -30.96
CA PHE A 298 3.56 -2.04 -31.39
C PHE A 298 4.92 -1.98 -32.08
N LEU A 299 5.93 -2.67 -31.54
CA LEU A 299 7.29 -2.71 -32.11
C LEU A 299 7.43 -3.71 -33.27
N LYS A 300 6.34 -4.33 -33.72
CA LYS A 300 6.32 -5.35 -34.78
C LYS A 300 7.27 -6.53 -34.48
N MET A 301 7.37 -6.90 -33.21
CA MET A 301 8.18 -8.02 -32.72
C MET A 301 7.31 -9.24 -32.48
N SER A 302 7.78 -10.43 -32.83
CA SER A 302 7.05 -11.67 -32.57
C SER A 302 7.07 -12.05 -31.08
N PRO A 303 6.10 -12.85 -30.58
CA PRO A 303 6.02 -13.24 -29.17
C PRO A 303 7.30 -13.84 -28.57
N ASN A 304 8.07 -14.58 -29.36
CA ASN A 304 9.35 -15.19 -28.96
C ASN A 304 10.49 -14.18 -28.74
N GLN A 305 10.32 -12.91 -29.13
CA GLN A 305 11.31 -11.84 -28.95
C GLN A 305 11.14 -11.08 -27.63
N GLU A 306 10.30 -11.56 -26.71
CA GLU A 306 10.10 -10.95 -25.39
C GLU A 306 11.41 -10.62 -24.66
N LYS A 307 12.41 -11.49 -24.74
CA LYS A 307 13.72 -11.25 -24.11
C LYS A 307 14.43 -10.02 -24.70
N GLN A 308 14.33 -9.83 -26.02
CA GLN A 308 14.91 -8.66 -26.70
C GLN A 308 14.17 -7.38 -26.30
N LEU A 309 12.83 -7.43 -26.18
CA LEU A 309 12.03 -6.32 -25.68
C LEU A 309 12.43 -5.93 -24.24
N LYS A 310 12.51 -6.92 -23.35
CA LYS A 310 12.93 -6.69 -21.96
C LYS A 310 14.31 -6.05 -21.87
N GLU A 311 15.24 -6.45 -22.74
CA GLU A 311 16.59 -5.90 -22.81
C GLU A 311 16.62 -4.41 -23.21
N ILE A 312 15.76 -3.98 -24.13
CA ILE A 312 15.69 -2.56 -24.56
C ILE A 312 14.89 -1.69 -23.57
N CYS A 313 13.97 -2.27 -22.78
CA CYS A 313 13.23 -1.56 -21.75
C CYS A 313 13.95 -1.47 -20.39
N ARG A 314 14.87 -2.39 -20.09
CA ARG A 314 15.47 -2.52 -18.75
C ARG A 314 16.13 -1.25 -18.22
N TYR A 315 16.65 -0.38 -19.08
CA TYR A 315 17.52 0.73 -18.68
C TYR A 315 16.84 1.84 -17.88
N GLY A 316 15.49 1.85 -17.82
CA GLY A 316 14.71 2.73 -16.96
C GLY A 316 14.19 2.06 -15.67
N THR A 317 14.42 0.76 -15.50
CA THR A 317 13.86 -0.03 -14.40
C THR A 317 14.61 0.20 -13.09
N ALA A 318 13.92 0.01 -11.96
CA ALA A 318 14.55 0.10 -10.64
C ALA A 318 15.64 -0.96 -10.42
N ASP A 319 15.45 -2.17 -10.96
CA ASP A 319 16.44 -3.26 -10.89
C ASP A 319 17.74 -2.86 -11.58
N PHE A 320 17.66 -2.27 -12.79
CA PHE A 320 18.85 -1.74 -13.47
C PHE A 320 19.61 -0.72 -12.61
N PHE A 321 18.91 0.21 -11.95
CA PHE A 321 19.57 1.17 -11.05
C PHE A 321 20.20 0.51 -9.82
N LYS A 322 19.53 -0.46 -9.21
CA LYS A 322 20.07 -1.18 -8.03
C LYS A 322 21.29 -2.03 -8.38
N ASP A 323 21.21 -2.77 -9.48
CA ASP A 323 22.23 -3.74 -9.87
C ASP A 323 23.47 -3.06 -10.47
N ASN A 324 23.29 -2.03 -11.30
CA ASN A 324 24.38 -1.38 -12.01
C ASN A 324 24.96 -0.17 -11.28
N TYR A 325 24.20 0.49 -10.40
CA TYR A 325 24.59 1.76 -9.77
C TYR A 325 24.64 1.71 -8.25
N GLY A 326 24.54 0.54 -7.62
CA GLY A 326 24.46 0.50 -6.18
C GLY A 326 25.71 0.98 -5.41
N SER A 327 26.85 1.26 -6.06
CA SER A 327 28.01 1.95 -5.48
C SER A 327 28.06 3.45 -5.79
N THR A 328 27.15 3.97 -6.61
CA THR A 328 27.08 5.37 -7.04
C THR A 328 25.70 5.96 -6.72
N THR A 329 25.57 7.28 -6.78
CA THR A 329 24.30 7.97 -6.48
C THR A 329 23.20 7.64 -7.50
N GLY A 330 23.52 6.98 -8.61
CA GLY A 330 22.54 6.45 -9.57
C GLY A 330 21.55 5.46 -8.93
N VAL A 331 21.92 4.79 -7.83
CA VAL A 331 20.99 3.93 -7.08
C VAL A 331 19.76 4.67 -6.56
N TYR A 332 19.88 5.98 -6.27
CA TYR A 332 18.76 6.79 -5.77
C TYR A 332 17.67 7.02 -6.82
N LEU A 333 17.98 6.75 -8.09
CA LEU A 333 17.02 6.79 -9.20
C LEU A 333 16.11 5.55 -9.22
N ALA A 334 16.43 4.49 -8.45
CA ALA A 334 15.57 3.32 -8.32
C ALA A 334 14.26 3.62 -7.56
N LYS A 335 14.23 4.68 -6.75
CA LYS A 335 13.06 5.05 -5.94
C LYS A 335 12.11 5.92 -6.75
N VAL A 336 10.83 5.53 -6.79
CA VAL A 336 9.71 6.39 -7.21
C VAL A 336 8.98 6.90 -5.96
N ASP A 337 8.82 8.21 -5.84
CA ASP A 337 8.12 8.82 -4.69
C ASP A 337 6.60 8.72 -4.88
N GLY A 338 5.85 8.47 -3.80
CA GLY A 338 4.38 8.38 -3.84
C GLY A 338 3.68 9.75 -3.93
N GLY A 339 2.36 9.77 -3.80
CA GLY A 339 1.57 11.01 -3.80
C GLY A 339 1.90 11.96 -2.63
N ARG A 340 1.33 13.17 -2.65
CA ARG A 340 1.53 14.17 -1.59
C ARG A 340 0.73 13.77 -0.36
N CYS A 341 1.35 13.74 0.82
CA CYS A 341 0.64 13.59 2.09
C CYS A 341 1.12 14.63 3.08
N ARG A 342 0.28 15.61 3.41
CA ARG A 342 0.64 16.75 4.27
C ARG A 342 -0.59 17.31 4.97
N ASN A 343 -0.44 17.73 6.22
CA ASN A 343 -1.39 18.62 6.90
C ASN A 343 -0.92 20.07 6.69
N ASN A 344 -1.73 20.85 5.98
CA ASN A 344 -1.46 22.25 5.65
C ASN A 344 -1.96 23.22 6.73
N ARG A 345 -2.91 22.77 7.58
CA ARG A 345 -3.47 23.53 8.70
C ARG A 345 -3.27 22.75 10.01
N PRO A 346 -2.02 22.55 10.48
CA PRO A 346 -1.71 21.64 11.58
C PRO A 346 -2.31 22.04 12.93
N VAL A 347 -2.84 23.26 13.05
CA VAL A 347 -3.46 23.82 14.26
C VAL A 347 -4.99 23.86 14.21
N THR A 348 -5.61 23.41 13.12
CA THR A 348 -7.07 23.31 13.01
C THR A 348 -7.52 21.89 13.37
N THR A 349 -8.18 21.75 14.52
CA THR A 349 -8.73 20.48 15.04
C THR A 349 -10.12 20.17 14.50
N ASN A 350 -10.96 21.19 14.37
CA ASN A 350 -12.33 21.06 13.87
C ASN A 350 -12.77 22.30 13.07
N THR A 351 -13.90 22.17 12.39
CA THR A 351 -14.63 23.28 11.79
C THR A 351 -16.12 22.94 11.69
N THR A 352 -16.98 23.94 11.83
CA THR A 352 -18.44 23.86 11.64
C THR A 352 -18.90 24.61 10.38
N ARG A 353 -17.96 24.84 9.45
CA ARG A 353 -18.23 25.52 8.18
C ARG A 353 -18.51 24.53 7.06
N LEU A 354 -19.03 25.07 5.95
CA LEU A 354 -19.29 24.32 4.73
C LEU A 354 -17.98 23.88 4.05
N ILE A 355 -17.84 22.58 3.81
CA ILE A 355 -16.61 21.92 3.34
C ILE A 355 -16.89 21.14 2.08
N ALA A 356 -15.99 21.21 1.10
CA ALA A 356 -15.99 20.31 -0.06
C ALA A 356 -14.76 19.40 -0.01
N ASP A 357 -14.95 18.11 -0.29
CA ASP A 357 -13.87 17.13 -0.46
C ASP A 357 -13.55 16.98 -1.95
N ALA A 358 -12.59 17.79 -2.42
CA ALA A 358 -12.15 17.81 -3.80
C ALA A 358 -11.10 16.73 -4.08
N ASP A 359 -11.19 16.11 -5.24
CA ASP A 359 -10.24 15.10 -5.71
C ASP A 359 -9.88 15.34 -7.18
N ILE A 360 -8.68 14.92 -7.58
CA ILE A 360 -8.25 15.02 -8.98
C ILE A 360 -8.84 13.83 -9.74
N SER A 361 -9.83 14.10 -10.59
CA SER A 361 -10.56 13.06 -11.30
C SER A 361 -9.61 12.22 -12.17
N GLY A 362 -9.60 10.91 -11.92
CA GLY A 362 -8.76 9.95 -12.64
C GLY A 362 -7.26 10.26 -12.56
N CYS A 363 -6.75 10.79 -11.45
CA CYS A 363 -5.38 11.33 -11.31
C CYS A 363 -4.29 10.50 -12.03
N TYR A 364 -4.12 9.22 -11.69
CA TYR A 364 -3.09 8.38 -12.29
C TYR A 364 -3.41 7.95 -13.73
N GLY A 365 -4.69 7.73 -14.06
CA GLY A 365 -5.12 7.40 -15.43
C GLY A 365 -4.88 8.55 -16.41
N ASN A 366 -5.23 9.78 -16.01
CA ASN A 366 -4.92 11.01 -16.76
C ASN A 366 -3.41 11.30 -16.77
N GLY A 367 -2.72 10.96 -15.69
CA GLY A 367 -1.26 10.99 -15.62
C GLY A 367 -0.61 10.10 -16.69
N LEU A 368 -1.07 8.85 -16.79
CA LEU A 368 -0.64 7.88 -17.81
C LEU A 368 -1.02 8.34 -19.22
N LYS A 369 -2.26 8.75 -19.45
CA LYS A 369 -2.75 9.18 -20.77
C LYS A 369 -1.87 10.28 -21.39
N ASN A 370 -1.35 11.19 -20.57
CA ASN A 370 -0.50 12.29 -21.01
C ASN A 370 1.02 12.00 -20.93
N GLN A 371 1.41 10.75 -20.69
CA GLN A 371 2.80 10.37 -20.45
C GLN A 371 3.40 9.58 -21.62
N ILE A 372 4.58 10.03 -22.06
CA ILE A 372 5.39 9.29 -23.02
C ILE A 372 6.14 8.18 -22.27
N TYR A 373 6.04 6.95 -22.75
CA TYR A 373 6.84 5.81 -22.34
C TYR A 373 8.04 5.66 -23.28
N PRO A 374 9.28 5.76 -22.77
CA PRO A 374 10.48 5.64 -23.58
C PRO A 374 11.00 4.20 -23.64
N VAL A 375 11.33 3.74 -24.85
CA VAL A 375 12.06 2.50 -25.12
C VAL A 375 13.48 2.86 -25.56
N GLY A 376 14.49 2.29 -24.91
CA GLY A 376 15.90 2.61 -25.15
C GLY A 376 16.64 3.02 -23.88
N ARG A 377 17.86 3.54 -24.04
CA ARG A 377 18.78 3.79 -22.93
C ARG A 377 18.85 5.28 -22.58
N PRO A 378 18.49 5.69 -21.34
CA PRO A 378 18.66 7.06 -20.90
C PRO A 378 20.13 7.39 -20.62
N ILE A 379 20.43 8.68 -20.46
CA ILE A 379 21.69 9.16 -19.89
C ILE A 379 21.52 9.29 -18.38
N ILE A 380 22.54 8.87 -17.64
CA ILE A 380 22.59 8.93 -16.16
C ILE A 380 23.75 9.82 -15.74
N VAL A 381 23.47 10.73 -14.81
CA VAL A 381 24.46 11.56 -14.12
C VAL A 381 24.54 11.05 -12.68
N ASP A 382 25.70 10.55 -12.28
CA ASP A 382 25.92 9.96 -10.97
C ASP A 382 27.34 10.23 -10.44
N TYR A 383 27.54 9.91 -9.16
CA TYR A 383 28.77 10.13 -8.42
C TYR A 383 29.03 8.95 -7.46
N PRO A 384 30.26 8.62 -7.08
CA PRO A 384 30.52 7.61 -6.06
C PRO A 384 29.82 7.96 -4.72
N ILE A 385 29.07 7.05 -4.09
CA ILE A 385 28.31 7.38 -2.85
C ILE A 385 29.23 7.79 -1.69
N LYS A 386 30.36 7.09 -1.53
CA LYS A 386 31.26 7.20 -0.38
C LYS A 386 32.46 8.12 -0.63
N SER A 387 32.27 9.18 -1.41
CA SER A 387 33.35 10.11 -1.79
C SER A 387 33.07 11.51 -1.26
N ASP A 388 33.94 11.99 -0.39
CA ASP A 388 33.94 13.37 0.11
C ASP A 388 34.38 14.39 -0.96
N TRP A 389 34.90 13.89 -2.09
CA TRP A 389 35.41 14.68 -3.21
C TRP A 389 34.37 14.92 -4.31
N ASN A 390 33.10 14.55 -4.07
CA ASN A 390 32.04 14.74 -5.06
C ASN A 390 31.77 16.23 -5.28
N SER A 391 32.00 16.70 -6.51
CA SER A 391 31.61 18.04 -6.95
C SER A 391 30.26 17.97 -7.67
N TYR A 392 29.19 18.02 -6.89
CA TYR A 392 27.83 18.03 -7.43
C TYR A 392 27.56 19.35 -8.17
N LEU A 393 26.86 19.26 -9.31
CA LEU A 393 26.36 20.45 -10.00
C LEU A 393 25.29 21.12 -9.14
N THR A 394 25.33 22.46 -9.03
CA THR A 394 24.17 23.20 -8.55
C THR A 394 23.01 23.01 -9.54
N LEU A 395 21.78 23.20 -9.08
CA LEU A 395 20.60 23.16 -9.95
C LEU A 395 20.73 24.18 -11.09
N ARG A 396 21.30 25.37 -10.82
CA ARG A 396 21.59 26.37 -11.86
C ARG A 396 22.53 25.83 -12.93
N ASP A 397 23.63 25.20 -12.54
CA ASP A 397 24.64 24.72 -13.48
C ASP A 397 24.14 23.51 -14.27
N PHE A 398 23.43 22.59 -13.60
CA PHE A 398 22.74 21.49 -14.25
C PHE A 398 21.76 21.99 -15.30
N TRP A 399 20.92 22.97 -14.95
CA TRP A 399 19.94 23.56 -15.86
C TRP A 399 20.61 24.24 -17.05
N LYS A 400 21.64 25.07 -16.83
CA LYS A 400 22.41 25.70 -17.91
C LYS A 400 23.01 24.67 -18.87
N LYS A 401 23.51 23.54 -18.34
CA LYS A 401 24.20 22.51 -19.11
C LYS A 401 23.25 21.63 -19.91
N TYR A 402 22.14 21.20 -19.31
CA TYR A 402 21.31 20.13 -19.88
C TYR A 402 19.91 20.58 -20.35
N LYS A 403 19.41 21.78 -20.04
CA LYS A 403 18.02 22.21 -20.35
C LYS A 403 17.55 21.87 -21.77
N LYS A 404 18.42 22.02 -22.78
CA LYS A 404 18.08 21.74 -24.20
C LYS A 404 17.84 20.26 -24.50
N GLU A 405 18.35 19.36 -23.67
CA GLU A 405 18.20 17.90 -23.82
C GLU A 405 17.08 17.32 -22.94
N LEU A 406 16.61 18.06 -21.93
CA LEU A 406 15.60 17.59 -20.97
C LEU A 406 14.20 17.69 -21.58
N VAL A 407 13.65 16.57 -22.04
CA VAL A 407 12.28 16.49 -22.58
C VAL A 407 11.27 16.35 -21.43
N PRO A 408 10.24 17.23 -21.31
CA PRO A 408 9.23 17.13 -20.26
C PRO A 408 8.60 15.73 -20.16
N GLY A 409 8.46 15.22 -18.94
CA GLY A 409 7.97 13.86 -18.68
C GLY A 409 9.01 12.74 -18.83
N LEU A 410 10.20 13.02 -19.39
CA LEU A 410 11.21 12.00 -19.72
C LEU A 410 12.56 12.24 -19.01
N TRP A 411 12.52 12.94 -17.89
CA TRP A 411 13.66 13.09 -16.99
C TRP A 411 13.21 13.29 -15.55
N PHE A 412 14.08 12.97 -14.61
CA PHE A 412 13.99 13.49 -13.25
C PHE A 412 15.38 13.54 -12.62
N ALA A 413 15.49 14.28 -11.53
CA ALA A 413 16.71 14.34 -10.74
C ALA A 413 16.43 14.25 -9.24
N ARG A 414 17.40 13.70 -8.51
CA ARG A 414 17.44 13.69 -7.05
C ARG A 414 18.30 14.87 -6.59
N VAL A 415 17.72 15.76 -5.79
CA VAL A 415 18.38 16.98 -5.30
C VAL A 415 18.41 17.05 -3.79
N SER A 416 19.44 17.69 -3.26
CA SER A 416 19.57 18.01 -1.84
C SER A 416 20.04 19.45 -1.67
N THR A 417 19.85 20.04 -0.50
CA THR A 417 20.60 21.23 -0.12
C THR A 417 22.09 20.89 -0.03
N LYS A 418 22.96 21.87 -0.30
CA LYS A 418 24.41 21.74 -0.05
C LYS A 418 24.66 21.26 1.38
N PRO A 419 25.69 20.43 1.63
CA PRO A 419 26.04 20.02 2.98
C PRO A 419 26.18 21.21 3.93
N GLY A 420 25.46 21.17 5.05
CA GLY A 420 25.46 22.23 6.07
C GLY A 420 24.67 23.49 5.71
N TYR A 421 24.03 23.57 4.53
CA TYR A 421 23.21 24.71 4.14
C TYR A 421 21.75 24.51 4.55
N GLU A 422 21.24 25.42 5.38
CA GLU A 422 19.82 25.54 5.72
C GLU A 422 19.20 26.66 4.87
N LEU A 423 18.05 26.37 4.24
CA LEU A 423 17.34 27.36 3.41
C LEU A 423 16.87 28.53 4.28
N LYS A 424 17.09 29.75 3.79
CA LYS A 424 16.59 30.97 4.42
C LYS A 424 15.10 31.15 4.17
N TYR A 425 14.64 30.80 2.98
CA TYR A 425 13.23 30.92 2.59
C TYR A 425 12.55 29.54 2.70
N PRO A 426 11.44 29.43 3.45
CA PRO A 426 10.80 28.15 3.71
C PRO A 426 10.16 27.56 2.45
N GLN A 427 10.02 26.24 2.40
CA GLN A 427 9.38 25.53 1.29
C GLN A 427 8.52 24.36 1.79
N ASP A 428 7.47 24.00 1.07
CA ASP A 428 6.66 22.81 1.34
C ASP A 428 6.27 22.06 0.05
N TYR A 429 7.02 22.28 -1.02
CA TYR A 429 6.82 21.63 -2.31
C TYR A 429 7.61 20.33 -2.41
N LEU A 430 8.91 20.38 -2.11
CA LEU A 430 9.84 19.27 -2.18
C LEU A 430 9.68 18.38 -0.94
N THR A 431 9.45 17.09 -1.20
CA THR A 431 9.45 16.04 -0.17
C THR A 431 10.84 15.42 -0.11
N SER A 432 11.49 15.54 1.04
CA SER A 432 12.80 14.91 1.28
C SER A 432 12.61 13.41 1.49
N TRP A 433 13.57 12.63 1.00
CA TRP A 433 13.67 11.20 1.23
C TRP A 433 15.04 10.85 1.79
N HIS A 434 15.07 10.38 3.04
CA HIS A 434 16.28 9.85 3.66
C HIS A 434 16.33 8.34 3.45
N PRO A 435 17.25 7.83 2.60
CA PRO A 435 17.28 6.43 2.22
C PRO A 435 17.66 5.53 3.40
N PRO A 436 17.35 4.22 3.33
CA PRO A 436 17.85 3.23 4.28
C PRO A 436 19.38 3.11 4.20
N LYS A 437 19.98 2.42 5.17
CA LYS A 437 21.45 2.19 5.23
C LYS A 437 22.03 1.57 3.96
N ASP A 438 21.27 0.69 3.31
CA ASP A 438 21.64 0.07 2.04
C ASP A 438 20.56 0.36 0.98
N PRO A 439 20.73 1.40 0.15
CA PRO A 439 19.79 1.75 -0.90
C PRO A 439 19.58 0.64 -1.95
N LYS A 440 20.53 -0.31 -2.10
CA LYS A 440 20.34 -1.45 -3.00
C LYS A 440 19.23 -2.39 -2.54
N LYS A 441 18.97 -2.41 -1.23
CA LYS A 441 18.00 -3.28 -0.57
C LYS A 441 16.66 -2.59 -0.34
N ILE A 442 16.43 -1.40 -0.92
CA ILE A 442 15.14 -0.75 -0.84
C ILE A 442 14.09 -1.76 -1.30
N PRO A 443 13.18 -2.16 -0.40
CA PRO A 443 12.22 -3.17 -0.68
C PRO A 443 11.25 -2.61 -1.71
N THR A 444 10.81 -3.51 -2.53
CA THR A 444 10.06 -3.27 -3.74
C THR A 444 8.55 -3.41 -3.43
N ASP A 445 7.63 -2.73 -4.12
CA ASP A 445 6.18 -2.74 -3.77
C ASP A 445 5.50 -4.13 -3.76
N THR A 446 6.17 -5.18 -4.25
CA THR A 446 5.71 -6.57 -4.17
C THR A 446 6.28 -7.33 -2.96
N SER A 447 7.14 -6.72 -2.15
CA SER A 447 7.68 -7.34 -0.93
C SER A 447 6.78 -7.15 0.30
N MET A 448 5.74 -6.31 0.26
CA MET A 448 5.07 -5.87 1.49
C MET A 448 3.56 -5.59 1.29
N GLN A 449 2.72 -6.34 2.01
CA GLN A 449 1.25 -6.17 2.04
C GLN A 449 0.73 -5.42 3.26
N SER A 450 1.58 -5.12 4.25
CA SER A 450 1.17 -4.43 5.47
C SER A 450 1.96 -3.14 5.67
N VAL A 451 1.25 -2.09 6.11
CA VAL A 451 1.86 -0.87 6.66
C VAL A 451 2.82 -1.18 7.80
N GLU A 452 2.65 -2.32 8.47
CA GLU A 452 3.53 -2.81 9.55
C GLU A 452 4.96 -3.13 9.09
N PHE A 453 5.20 -3.28 7.77
CA PHE A 453 6.54 -3.56 7.22
C PHE A 453 7.24 -2.33 6.63
N PHE A 454 6.56 -1.21 6.39
CA PHE A 454 7.22 0.04 5.98
C PHE A 454 7.91 0.65 7.19
N THR A 455 9.20 0.36 7.33
CA THR A 455 10.05 0.88 8.39
C THR A 455 11.03 1.89 7.80
N ILE A 456 11.48 2.83 8.63
CA ILE A 456 12.59 3.72 8.25
C ILE A 456 13.83 2.89 7.85
N ASP A 457 14.01 1.71 8.45
CA ASP A 457 15.16 0.84 8.20
C ASP A 457 15.17 0.20 6.81
N ASN A 458 14.01 -0.03 6.19
CA ASN A 458 13.94 -0.68 4.88
C ASN A 458 13.60 0.28 3.74
N VAL A 459 12.64 1.20 3.89
CA VAL A 459 12.26 2.15 2.82
C VAL A 459 12.83 3.56 2.98
N GLY A 460 13.36 3.87 4.16
CA GLY A 460 13.76 5.23 4.51
C GLY A 460 12.60 6.10 5.02
N LEU A 461 12.89 7.37 5.25
CA LEU A 461 11.93 8.37 5.73
C LEU A 461 11.60 9.36 4.62
N SER A 462 10.33 9.48 4.24
CA SER A 462 9.83 10.54 3.36
C SER A 462 9.08 11.59 4.18
N LYS A 463 9.55 12.83 4.17
CA LYS A 463 8.92 13.95 4.89
C LYS A 463 9.25 15.30 4.25
N ILE A 464 8.32 16.24 4.33
CA ILE A 464 8.54 17.63 3.92
C ILE A 464 9.20 18.38 5.08
N PHE A 465 10.34 19.01 4.79
CA PHE A 465 11.03 19.92 5.72
C PHE A 465 11.04 21.33 5.15
N SER A 466 10.85 22.33 6.02
CA SER A 466 10.73 23.72 5.54
C SER A 466 12.04 24.34 5.13
N ARG A 467 13.17 23.88 5.68
CA ARG A 467 14.49 24.48 5.44
C ARG A 467 15.59 23.50 5.01
N GLU A 468 15.24 22.24 4.80
CA GLU A 468 16.15 21.19 4.36
C GLU A 468 15.55 20.42 3.20
N VAL A 469 16.35 20.07 2.21
CA VAL A 469 15.96 19.17 1.12
C VAL A 469 16.99 18.06 1.05
N HIS A 470 16.54 16.81 1.04
CA HIS A 470 17.43 15.66 0.93
C HIS A 470 16.86 14.65 -0.07
N LEU A 471 17.60 14.38 -1.14
CA LEU A 471 17.25 13.48 -2.24
C LEU A 471 15.79 13.61 -2.73
N ALA A 472 15.26 14.84 -2.75
CA ALA A 472 13.92 15.11 -3.27
C ALA A 472 13.90 14.95 -4.80
N THR A 473 12.77 14.46 -5.33
CA THR A 473 12.57 14.35 -6.78
C THR A 473 12.20 15.71 -7.38
N ILE A 474 12.90 16.11 -8.44
CA ILE A 474 12.51 17.22 -9.31
C ILE A 474 12.28 16.76 -10.75
N THR A 475 11.30 17.37 -11.40
CA THR A 475 10.88 17.12 -12.79
C THR A 475 10.58 18.46 -13.48
N HIS A 476 10.01 18.41 -14.69
CA HIS A 476 9.47 19.59 -15.37
C HIS A 476 8.46 20.37 -14.50
N ASP A 477 7.59 19.68 -13.75
CA ASP A 477 6.57 20.31 -12.91
C ASP A 477 7.19 21.17 -11.80
N PHE A 478 8.30 20.72 -11.22
CA PHE A 478 9.06 21.51 -10.26
C PHE A 478 9.69 22.74 -10.90
N ILE A 479 10.25 22.62 -12.10
CA ILE A 479 10.81 23.78 -12.82
C ILE A 479 9.70 24.79 -13.13
N ASN A 480 8.52 24.32 -13.56
CA ASN A 480 7.37 25.18 -13.82
C ASN A 480 6.95 25.96 -12.57
N TRP A 481 6.87 25.27 -11.42
CA TRP A 481 6.63 25.90 -10.12
C TRP A 481 7.75 26.91 -9.75
N LEU A 482 9.01 26.52 -9.94
CA LEU A 482 10.17 27.33 -9.60
C LEU A 482 10.21 28.64 -10.41
N GLU A 483 9.79 28.61 -11.67
CA GLU A 483 9.78 29.77 -12.55
C GLU A 483 8.56 30.66 -12.35
N LYS A 484 7.37 30.08 -12.11
CA LYS A 484 6.09 30.79 -12.13
C LYS A 484 5.56 31.16 -10.74
N VAL A 485 5.95 30.44 -9.69
CA VAL A 485 5.32 30.50 -8.36
C VAL A 485 6.31 30.89 -7.27
N ALA A 486 7.53 30.37 -7.32
CA ALA A 486 8.58 30.77 -6.39
C ALA A 486 8.84 32.28 -6.47
N SER A 487 9.12 32.89 -5.32
CA SER A 487 9.57 34.29 -5.30
C SER A 487 10.94 34.40 -5.98
N PRO A 488 11.35 35.59 -6.46
CA PRO A 488 12.67 35.77 -7.06
C PRO A 488 13.83 35.36 -6.13
N ARG A 489 13.71 35.65 -4.83
CA ARG A 489 14.74 35.36 -3.82
C ARG A 489 14.80 33.86 -3.48
N GLN A 490 13.65 33.22 -3.32
CA GLN A 490 13.57 31.77 -3.09
C GLN A 490 14.03 31.01 -4.33
N ARG A 491 13.62 31.43 -5.53
CA ARG A 491 14.10 30.87 -6.80
C ARG A 491 15.62 30.93 -6.90
N LYS A 492 16.21 32.08 -6.60
CA LYS A 492 17.67 32.25 -6.60
C LYS A 492 18.33 31.29 -5.61
N GLU A 493 17.84 31.25 -4.37
CA GLU A 493 18.38 30.37 -3.33
C GLU A 493 18.31 28.89 -3.74
N LEU A 494 17.17 28.41 -4.25
CA LEU A 494 17.00 27.03 -4.67
C LEU A 494 17.91 26.69 -5.87
N LEU A 495 18.03 27.58 -6.86
CA LEU A 495 18.94 27.39 -7.99
C LEU A 495 20.42 27.29 -7.57
N ASP A 496 20.82 28.09 -6.57
CA ASP A 496 22.22 28.22 -6.17
C ASP A 496 22.63 27.19 -5.12
N ASN A 497 21.69 26.68 -4.32
CA ASN A 497 21.98 25.84 -3.15
C ASN A 497 21.36 24.45 -3.18
N LEU A 498 20.47 24.14 -4.12
CA LEU A 498 20.18 22.74 -4.44
C LEU A 498 21.30 22.18 -5.31
N VAL A 499 21.79 21.01 -4.95
CA VAL A 499 22.76 20.23 -5.72
C VAL A 499 22.10 19.00 -6.30
N VAL A 500 22.47 18.64 -7.53
CA VAL A 500 21.96 17.45 -8.22
C VAL A 500 22.81 16.26 -7.82
N ASN A 501 22.27 15.42 -6.92
CA ASN A 501 22.94 14.20 -6.46
C ASN A 501 22.98 13.13 -7.55
N SER A 502 21.91 13.02 -8.33
CA SER A 502 21.84 12.17 -9.51
C SER A 502 20.71 12.64 -10.44
N ALA A 503 20.83 12.38 -11.73
CA ALA A 503 19.79 12.66 -12.71
C ALA A 503 19.73 11.57 -13.77
N VAL A 504 18.55 11.37 -14.34
CA VAL A 504 18.32 10.51 -15.49
C VAL A 504 17.44 11.24 -16.49
N PHE A 505 17.78 11.13 -17.78
CA PHE A 505 17.01 11.74 -18.84
C PHE A 505 17.16 11.00 -20.17
N TYR A 506 16.10 11.03 -20.97
CA TYR A 506 16.14 10.63 -22.37
C TYR A 506 16.40 11.89 -23.23
N PRO A 507 17.59 12.02 -23.85
CA PRO A 507 18.00 13.27 -24.46
C PRO A 507 17.23 13.58 -25.75
N ALA A 508 16.79 14.84 -25.89
CA ALA A 508 16.00 15.30 -27.03
C ALA A 508 16.63 14.97 -28.39
N LYS A 509 17.96 15.10 -28.52
CA LYS A 509 18.68 14.84 -29.79
C LYS A 509 18.76 13.37 -30.20
N GLU A 510 18.62 12.46 -29.25
CA GLU A 510 18.70 11.02 -29.51
C GLU A 510 17.33 10.39 -29.79
N ARG A 511 16.26 11.18 -29.75
CA ARG A 511 14.90 10.70 -30.04
C ARG A 511 14.79 10.21 -31.48
N CYS A 512 14.30 8.98 -31.63
CA CYS A 512 13.91 8.40 -32.91
C CYS A 512 12.47 8.77 -33.26
N LYS A 513 12.18 8.89 -34.55
CA LYS A 513 10.86 9.22 -35.10
C LYS A 513 9.93 8.02 -35.14
N ASP A 514 10.48 6.85 -35.45
CA ASP A 514 9.74 5.61 -35.67
C ASP A 514 10.58 4.38 -35.23
N GLU A 515 9.94 3.21 -35.20
CA GLU A 515 10.55 1.95 -34.81
C GLU A 515 11.68 1.52 -35.73
N LYS A 516 11.56 1.79 -37.04
CA LYS A 516 12.58 1.43 -38.03
C LYS A 516 13.88 2.19 -37.77
N GLN A 517 13.79 3.52 -37.61
CA GLN A 517 14.93 4.35 -37.28
C GLN A 517 15.57 3.93 -35.96
N PHE A 518 14.76 3.57 -34.96
CA PHE A 518 15.27 3.10 -33.66
C PHE A 518 16.10 1.82 -33.78
N PHE A 519 15.56 0.79 -34.43
CA PHE A 519 16.31 -0.46 -34.64
C PHE A 519 17.53 -0.27 -35.55
N ASP A 520 17.44 0.57 -36.59
CA ASP A 520 18.56 0.91 -37.46
C ASP A 520 19.69 1.59 -36.66
N ARG A 521 19.37 2.52 -35.76
CA ARG A 521 20.38 3.17 -34.91
C ARG A 521 21.03 2.18 -33.94
N ILE A 522 20.26 1.30 -33.31
CA ILE A 522 20.82 0.26 -32.43
C ILE A 522 21.78 -0.65 -33.22
N LYS A 523 21.33 -1.15 -34.37
CA LYS A 523 22.09 -2.09 -35.21
C LYS A 523 23.39 -1.48 -35.74
N ASN A 524 23.37 -0.19 -36.10
CA ASN A 524 24.52 0.49 -36.72
C ASN A 524 25.43 1.21 -35.71
N PHE A 525 25.07 1.23 -34.42
CA PHE A 525 25.87 1.92 -33.41
C PHE A 525 27.22 1.22 -33.17
N LYS A 526 28.31 1.95 -33.42
CA LYS A 526 29.67 1.51 -33.11
C LYS A 526 30.11 2.11 -31.76
N GLY A 527 29.92 1.33 -30.71
CA GLY A 527 30.32 1.68 -29.33
C GLY A 527 31.83 1.63 -29.09
N GLY A 528 32.23 1.90 -27.84
CA GLY A 528 33.62 1.81 -27.40
C GLY A 528 33.81 2.31 -25.97
N ASN A 529 34.30 1.45 -25.07
CA ASN A 529 34.56 1.80 -23.68
C ASN A 529 36.07 1.92 -23.46
N TYR A 530 36.53 3.11 -23.04
CA TYR A 530 37.95 3.44 -22.90
C TYR A 530 38.26 3.90 -21.48
N CYS A 531 39.43 3.53 -20.96
CA CYS A 531 39.93 3.96 -19.66
C CYS A 531 41.35 4.49 -19.81
N GLU A 532 41.57 5.75 -19.43
CA GLU A 532 42.88 6.40 -19.48
C GLU A 532 43.31 6.86 -18.09
N ALA A 533 44.54 6.57 -17.69
CA ALA A 533 45.15 7.07 -16.47
C ALA A 533 46.17 8.17 -16.81
N ILE A 534 45.92 9.39 -16.33
CA ILE A 534 46.81 10.54 -16.52
C ILE A 534 47.52 10.80 -15.19
N ILE A 535 48.82 10.58 -15.14
CA ILE A 535 49.66 10.75 -13.96
C ILE A 535 50.56 11.97 -14.17
N LYS A 536 50.39 13.01 -13.33
CA LYS A 536 51.27 14.18 -13.24
C LYS A 536 51.79 14.30 -11.81
N ARG A 537 52.96 14.92 -11.61
CA ARG A 537 53.56 15.07 -10.27
C ARG A 537 52.56 15.74 -9.31
N GLY A 538 52.11 15.00 -8.29
CA GLY A 538 51.14 15.45 -7.29
C GLY A 538 49.66 15.36 -7.68
N ALA A 539 49.32 14.90 -8.90
CA ALA A 539 47.93 14.76 -9.35
C ALA A 539 47.77 13.60 -10.35
N SER A 540 47.00 12.58 -9.95
CA SER A 540 46.61 11.46 -10.81
C SER A 540 45.11 11.51 -11.08
N LYS A 541 44.68 11.26 -12.32
CA LYS A 541 43.26 11.16 -12.68
C LYS A 541 43.00 9.96 -13.60
N VAL A 542 41.86 9.31 -13.40
CA VAL A 542 41.36 8.24 -14.28
C VAL A 542 40.13 8.76 -15.03
N ILE A 543 40.18 8.71 -16.35
CA ILE A 543 39.06 9.06 -17.24
C ILE A 543 38.47 7.76 -17.78
N LYS A 544 37.19 7.51 -17.49
CA LYS A 544 36.42 6.41 -18.08
C LYS A 544 35.40 7.00 -19.05
N ILE A 545 35.46 6.57 -20.30
CA ILE A 545 34.53 6.97 -21.35
C ILE A 545 33.70 5.74 -21.71
N HIS A 546 32.39 5.85 -21.51
CA HIS A 546 31.43 4.84 -21.93
C HIS A 546 30.69 5.35 -23.16
N LYS A 547 30.99 4.79 -24.34
CA LYS A 547 30.31 5.16 -25.60
C LYS A 547 29.25 4.12 -25.93
N GLU A 548 28.04 4.40 -25.45
CA GLU A 548 26.88 3.51 -25.52
C GLU A 548 25.77 4.12 -26.39
N CYS A 549 24.85 3.29 -26.91
CA CYS A 549 23.73 3.78 -27.73
C CYS A 549 22.65 4.37 -26.83
N HIS A 550 22.43 5.68 -26.93
CA HIS A 550 21.41 6.42 -26.16
C HIS A 550 20.18 6.80 -27.00
N SER A 551 20.08 6.28 -28.22
CA SER A 551 18.88 6.44 -29.04
C SER A 551 17.67 5.79 -28.36
N TRP A 552 16.52 6.45 -28.48
CA TRP A 552 15.29 6.03 -27.82
C TRP A 552 14.05 6.37 -28.64
N LEU A 553 13.01 5.55 -28.51
CA LEU A 553 11.69 5.76 -29.12
C LEU A 553 10.68 6.13 -28.03
N GLY A 554 9.91 7.19 -28.25
CA GLY A 554 8.85 7.60 -27.33
C GLY A 554 7.48 7.13 -27.81
N ILE A 555 6.73 6.46 -26.94
CA ILE A 555 5.41 5.92 -27.22
C ILE A 555 4.39 6.61 -26.30
N ASN A 556 3.30 7.14 -26.82
CA ASN A 556 2.25 7.73 -25.98
C ASN A 556 1.44 6.60 -25.33
N MET A 557 1.36 6.58 -23.99
CA MET A 557 0.62 5.55 -23.25
C MET A 557 -0.91 5.65 -23.45
N GLY A 558 -1.43 6.86 -23.67
CA GLY A 558 -2.82 7.10 -24.05
C GLY A 558 -3.19 6.32 -25.30
N ASP A 559 -2.51 6.67 -26.40
CA ASP A 559 -2.71 6.10 -27.73
C ASP A 559 -2.38 4.60 -27.77
N LEU A 560 -1.42 4.13 -26.94
CA LEU A 560 -0.97 2.74 -26.95
C LEU A 560 -1.97 1.76 -26.34
N ILE A 561 -2.64 2.14 -25.23
CA ILE A 561 -3.48 1.20 -24.47
C ILE A 561 -4.58 1.88 -23.65
N VAL A 562 -4.29 3.02 -23.00
CA VAL A 562 -5.21 3.56 -21.99
C VAL A 562 -6.54 4.00 -22.61
N ASP A 563 -6.51 4.62 -23.79
CA ASP A 563 -7.74 5.06 -24.46
C ASP A 563 -8.60 3.87 -24.91
N GLN A 564 -7.99 2.81 -25.46
CA GLN A 564 -8.70 1.60 -25.83
C GLN A 564 -9.31 0.88 -24.60
N LEU A 565 -8.58 0.77 -23.49
CA LEU A 565 -9.13 0.20 -22.25
C LEU A 565 -10.30 1.03 -21.68
N LEU A 566 -10.26 2.35 -21.81
CA LEU A 566 -11.36 3.24 -21.38
C LEU A 566 -12.59 3.08 -22.28
N GLU A 567 -12.39 2.95 -23.59
CA GLU A 567 -13.46 2.68 -24.56
C GLU A 567 -14.11 1.32 -24.30
N GLU A 568 -13.31 0.26 -24.13
CA GLU A 568 -13.83 -1.07 -23.80
C GLU A 568 -14.59 -1.06 -22.47
N ARG A 569 -14.06 -0.38 -21.45
CA ARG A 569 -14.74 -0.24 -20.16
C ARG A 569 -16.09 0.46 -20.28
N ALA A 570 -16.21 1.46 -21.16
CA ALA A 570 -17.43 2.24 -21.33
C ALA A 570 -18.60 1.41 -21.90
N LYS A 571 -18.33 0.27 -22.54
CA LYS A 571 -19.35 -0.66 -23.03
C LYS A 571 -20.11 -1.40 -21.92
N TYR A 572 -19.60 -1.38 -20.68
CA TYR A 572 -20.16 -2.10 -19.54
C TYR A 572 -20.72 -1.13 -18.50
N SER A 573 -21.97 -1.34 -18.09
CA SER A 573 -22.66 -0.51 -17.11
C SER A 573 -22.05 -0.62 -15.71
N LYS A 574 -22.07 0.51 -14.97
CA LYS A 574 -21.67 0.57 -13.55
C LYS A 574 -22.78 0.14 -12.60
N THR A 575 -24.02 0.12 -13.08
CA THR A 575 -25.24 -0.12 -12.28
C THR A 575 -25.87 -1.46 -12.59
N ASN A 576 -25.76 -1.98 -13.82
CA ASN A 576 -26.24 -3.32 -14.17
C ASN A 576 -25.40 -4.40 -13.44
N PRO A 577 -25.98 -5.23 -12.58
CA PRO A 577 -25.26 -6.26 -11.82
C PRO A 577 -24.45 -7.25 -12.67
N ASP A 578 -24.88 -7.54 -13.90
CA ASP A 578 -24.25 -8.54 -14.78
C ASP A 578 -23.02 -7.98 -15.52
N GLU A 579 -23.04 -6.68 -15.84
CA GLU A 579 -21.96 -6.00 -16.58
C GLU A 579 -20.93 -5.35 -15.64
N LYS A 580 -21.39 -4.94 -14.45
CA LYS A 580 -20.56 -4.28 -13.42
C LYS A 580 -19.27 -5.03 -13.08
N PRO A 581 -19.22 -6.37 -13.01
CA PRO A 581 -17.98 -7.10 -12.70
C PRO A 581 -16.90 -6.87 -13.76
N PHE A 582 -17.28 -6.88 -15.04
CA PHE A 582 -16.33 -6.66 -16.13
C PHE A 582 -15.92 -5.19 -16.25
N ASN A 583 -16.82 -4.24 -15.96
CA ASN A 583 -16.44 -2.82 -15.78
C ASN A 583 -15.38 -2.66 -14.67
N THR A 584 -15.54 -3.40 -13.58
CA THR A 584 -14.64 -3.39 -12.42
C THR A 584 -13.29 -4.00 -12.76
N LEU A 585 -13.25 -5.09 -13.54
CA LEU A 585 -12.02 -5.70 -14.02
C LEU A 585 -11.23 -4.76 -14.94
N TYR A 586 -11.87 -4.09 -15.91
CA TYR A 586 -11.17 -3.08 -16.72
C TYR A 586 -10.64 -1.92 -15.88
N LYS A 587 -11.42 -1.44 -14.90
CA LYS A 587 -10.95 -0.42 -13.95
C LYS A 587 -9.72 -0.90 -13.19
N LEU A 588 -9.70 -2.17 -12.78
CA LEU A 588 -8.58 -2.78 -12.07
C LEU A 588 -7.33 -2.86 -12.97
N ILE A 589 -7.47 -3.25 -14.24
CA ILE A 589 -6.37 -3.25 -15.25
C ILE A 589 -5.79 -1.83 -15.39
N ILE A 590 -6.63 -0.83 -15.66
CA ILE A 590 -6.18 0.56 -15.84
C ILE A 590 -5.42 1.07 -14.60
N ASN A 591 -5.92 0.76 -13.40
CA ASN A 591 -5.27 1.16 -12.15
C ASN A 591 -3.96 0.39 -11.89
N THR A 592 -3.90 -0.87 -12.31
CA THR A 592 -2.71 -1.72 -12.12
C THR A 592 -1.58 -1.31 -13.07
N LEU A 593 -1.90 -0.83 -14.28
CA LEU A 593 -0.89 -0.46 -15.28
C LEU A 593 0.05 0.63 -14.76
N TYR A 594 -0.49 1.61 -14.03
CA TYR A 594 0.33 2.59 -13.32
C TYR A 594 1.24 1.93 -12.28
N GLY A 595 0.67 1.03 -11.47
CA GLY A 595 1.39 0.24 -10.48
C GLY A 595 2.55 -0.53 -11.08
N ASP A 596 2.38 -1.09 -12.27
CA ASP A 596 3.42 -1.83 -12.98
C ASP A 596 4.53 -0.93 -13.53
N MET A 597 4.20 0.28 -13.97
CA MET A 597 5.20 1.27 -14.42
C MET A 597 6.11 1.75 -13.28
N VAL A 598 5.57 1.86 -12.06
CA VAL A 598 6.34 2.21 -10.85
C VAL A 598 6.92 0.99 -10.14
N SER A 599 6.48 -0.21 -10.53
CA SER A 599 6.91 -1.46 -9.93
C SER A 599 8.33 -1.81 -10.37
N PRO A 600 9.19 -2.16 -9.42
CA PRO A 600 10.57 -2.54 -9.71
C PRO A 600 10.72 -3.95 -10.29
N PHE A 601 9.67 -4.78 -10.30
CA PHE A 601 9.74 -6.20 -10.71
C PHE A 601 9.64 -6.42 -12.21
N PHE A 602 9.08 -5.45 -12.91
CA PHE A 602 8.77 -5.62 -14.32
C PHE A 602 9.88 -4.97 -15.13
N ALA A 603 10.43 -5.73 -16.07
CA ALA A 603 11.44 -5.24 -17.02
C ALA A 603 10.90 -4.15 -17.97
N ILE A 604 9.57 -3.98 -17.98
CA ILE A 604 8.81 -2.91 -18.65
C ILE A 604 8.50 -1.73 -17.72
N GLY A 605 8.83 -1.83 -16.42
CA GLY A 605 8.70 -0.73 -15.48
C GLY A 605 9.70 0.38 -15.83
N ASN A 606 9.35 1.63 -15.54
CA ASN A 606 10.22 2.76 -15.84
C ASN A 606 10.10 3.83 -14.76
N THR A 607 11.15 3.96 -13.95
CA THR A 607 11.22 4.92 -12.84
C THR A 607 11.14 6.38 -13.30
N VAL A 608 11.54 6.68 -14.54
CA VAL A 608 11.41 8.02 -15.13
C VAL A 608 9.94 8.36 -15.36
N VAL A 609 9.21 7.44 -15.99
CA VAL A 609 7.76 7.54 -16.23
C VAL A 609 7.03 7.65 -14.89
N GLY A 610 7.31 6.72 -13.97
CA GLY A 610 6.70 6.69 -12.64
C GLY A 610 6.93 7.96 -11.81
N SER A 611 8.16 8.46 -11.81
CA SER A 611 8.52 9.68 -11.08
C SER A 611 7.85 10.93 -11.66
N ASN A 612 7.67 11.00 -12.98
CA ASN A 612 6.98 12.13 -13.63
C ASN A 612 5.47 12.10 -13.39
N ILE A 613 4.81 10.94 -13.47
CA ILE A 613 3.37 10.81 -13.18
C ILE A 613 3.08 11.25 -11.75
N THR A 614 3.84 10.73 -10.78
CA THR A 614 3.64 11.07 -9.37
C THR A 614 4.05 12.49 -9.04
N ALA A 615 5.10 13.04 -9.67
CA ALA A 615 5.49 14.44 -9.49
C ALA A 615 4.40 15.40 -9.98
N ARG A 616 3.78 15.10 -11.12
CA ARG A 616 2.66 15.86 -11.66
C ARG A 616 1.46 15.87 -10.71
N ALA A 617 1.11 14.70 -10.17
CA ALA A 617 0.07 14.58 -9.14
C ALA A 617 0.40 15.39 -7.88
N ARG A 618 1.64 15.27 -7.35
CA ARG A 618 2.11 16.06 -6.19
C ARG A 618 2.05 17.56 -6.45
N ALA A 619 2.44 18.00 -7.65
CA ALA A 619 2.40 19.40 -8.05
C ALA A 619 0.96 19.92 -8.06
N MET A 620 0.05 19.20 -8.72
CA MET A 620 -1.37 19.57 -8.77
C MET A 620 -1.99 19.62 -7.38
N ALA A 621 -1.69 18.62 -6.55
CA ALA A 621 -2.16 18.55 -5.17
C ALA A 621 -1.63 19.73 -4.33
N TRP A 622 -0.40 20.18 -4.55
CA TRP A 622 0.13 21.40 -3.92
C TRP A 622 -0.65 22.65 -4.36
N TYR A 623 -0.93 22.81 -5.66
CA TYR A 623 -1.70 23.96 -6.15
C TYR A 623 -3.10 24.00 -5.56
N MET A 624 -3.78 22.85 -5.52
CA MET A 624 -5.09 22.69 -4.89
C MET A 624 -5.04 23.01 -3.38
N GLU A 625 -4.12 22.40 -2.64
CA GLU A 625 -3.91 22.61 -1.20
C GLU A 625 -3.78 24.10 -0.87
N LYS A 626 -2.93 24.80 -1.65
CA LYS A 626 -2.57 26.19 -1.38
C LYS A 626 -3.63 27.19 -1.83
N SER A 627 -4.23 27.04 -3.01
CA SER A 627 -5.24 27.98 -3.49
C SER A 627 -6.55 27.87 -2.68
N LEU A 628 -6.92 26.66 -2.27
CA LEU A 628 -8.17 26.39 -1.57
C LEU A 628 -8.06 26.54 -0.05
N ASN A 629 -6.87 26.87 0.48
CA ASN A 629 -6.60 26.86 1.92
C ASN A 629 -6.99 25.52 2.58
N GLY A 630 -6.65 24.42 1.91
CA GLY A 630 -7.07 23.08 2.29
C GLY A 630 -6.50 22.64 3.64
N PHE A 631 -7.21 21.73 4.31
CA PHE A 631 -6.80 21.20 5.62
C PHE A 631 -5.63 20.23 5.51
N GLN A 632 -5.87 19.15 4.79
CA GLN A 632 -4.94 18.06 4.56
C GLN A 632 -4.99 17.69 3.07
N THR A 633 -3.84 17.31 2.53
CA THR A 633 -3.74 16.75 1.20
C THR A 633 -3.28 15.31 1.31
N ILE A 634 -4.03 14.41 0.69
CA ILE A 634 -3.78 12.97 0.71
C ILE A 634 -3.86 12.50 -0.73
N THR A 635 -2.70 12.16 -1.28
CA THR A 635 -2.46 11.82 -2.69
C THR A 635 -2.94 12.91 -3.65
N ASP A 636 -4.18 12.80 -4.07
CA ASP A 636 -4.91 13.56 -5.09
C ASP A 636 -6.14 14.31 -4.51
N GLY A 637 -6.46 14.06 -3.24
CA GLY A 637 -7.61 14.67 -2.56
C GLY A 637 -7.23 15.76 -1.56
N CYS A 638 -8.11 16.76 -1.41
CA CYS A 638 -8.00 17.82 -0.42
C CYS A 638 -9.38 18.36 -0.03
N ALA A 639 -9.69 18.28 1.27
CA ALA A 639 -10.86 18.93 1.83
C ALA A 639 -10.56 20.39 2.19
N PHE A 640 -11.51 21.28 1.95
CA PHE A 640 -11.38 22.72 2.19
C PHE A 640 -12.71 23.40 2.50
N GLU A 641 -12.63 24.58 3.10
CA GLU A 641 -13.82 25.41 3.41
C GLU A 641 -14.20 26.26 2.20
N ILE A 642 -15.41 26.05 1.68
CA ILE A 642 -15.89 26.69 0.43
C ILE A 642 -15.91 28.22 0.55
N ASN A 643 -16.18 28.71 1.77
CA ASN A 643 -16.24 30.14 2.09
C ASN A 643 -14.88 30.75 2.50
N ARG A 644 -13.79 29.99 2.48
CA ARG A 644 -12.47 30.44 2.95
C ARG A 644 -11.31 30.06 2.02
N VAL A 645 -11.44 30.45 0.76
CA VAL A 645 -10.46 30.23 -0.30
C VAL A 645 -9.52 31.43 -0.44
N ILE A 646 -8.27 31.21 -0.85
CA ILE A 646 -7.24 32.26 -0.94
C ILE A 646 -7.35 33.01 -2.26
N TYR A 647 -7.43 34.34 -2.19
CA TYR A 647 -7.38 35.26 -3.32
C TYR A 647 -6.24 36.27 -3.16
N PRO A 648 -5.61 36.75 -4.24
CA PRO A 648 -4.62 37.80 -4.15
C PRO A 648 -5.29 39.10 -3.72
N LYS A 649 -4.55 39.95 -3.00
CA LYS A 649 -4.95 41.33 -2.77
C LYS A 649 -4.44 42.18 -3.93
N LYS A 650 -5.34 42.89 -4.62
CA LYS A 650 -5.03 43.69 -5.81
C LYS A 650 -4.38 42.81 -6.89
N GLU A 651 -3.52 43.38 -7.74
CA GLU A 651 -2.78 42.68 -8.79
C GLU A 651 -1.51 41.96 -8.27
N GLN A 652 -1.41 41.68 -6.96
CA GLN A 652 -0.24 41.00 -6.42
C GLN A 652 -0.20 39.52 -6.80
N ARG A 653 0.99 39.04 -7.19
CA ARG A 653 1.21 37.61 -7.47
C ARG A 653 1.40 36.83 -6.18
N LEU A 654 0.60 35.80 -5.96
CA LEU A 654 0.84 34.85 -4.87
C LEU A 654 2.10 34.04 -5.13
N THR A 655 2.94 33.93 -4.11
CA THR A 655 4.17 33.12 -4.15
C THR A 655 4.09 31.99 -3.14
N SER A 656 4.89 30.95 -3.36
CA SER A 656 5.06 29.86 -2.39
C SER A 656 5.44 30.36 -0.98
N GLU A 657 6.29 31.39 -0.87
CA GLU A 657 6.66 31.99 0.42
C GLU A 657 5.44 32.62 1.13
N THR A 658 4.62 33.37 0.38
CA THR A 658 3.41 34.00 0.94
C THR A 658 2.35 32.98 1.35
N LEU A 659 2.37 31.78 0.74
CA LEU A 659 1.40 30.70 0.96
C LEU A 659 1.88 29.61 1.94
N PHE A 660 3.12 29.67 2.42
CA PHE A 660 3.71 28.61 3.25
C PHE A 660 2.97 28.44 4.58
N GLU A 661 2.71 29.56 5.26
CA GLU A 661 2.07 29.65 6.58
C GLU A 661 0.71 30.37 6.51
N SER A 662 -0.01 30.22 5.39
CA SER A 662 -1.29 30.93 5.19
C SER A 662 -2.34 30.62 6.27
N TYR A 663 -2.24 29.47 6.91
CA TYR A 663 -3.16 29.05 7.96
C TYR A 663 -3.05 29.86 9.27
N LEU A 664 -1.95 30.60 9.48
CA LEU A 664 -1.75 31.42 10.68
C LEU A 664 -2.40 32.81 10.60
N LYS A 665 -2.79 33.24 9.40
CA LYS A 665 -3.23 34.61 9.15
C LYS A 665 -4.58 34.58 8.47
N GLU A 666 -5.58 35.22 9.08
CA GLU A 666 -6.85 35.44 8.37
C GLU A 666 -6.71 36.49 7.26
N TYR A 667 -5.78 37.45 7.43
CA TYR A 667 -5.48 38.48 6.46
C TYR A 667 -3.97 38.72 6.39
N ASP A 668 -3.39 38.60 5.19
CA ASP A 668 -2.01 39.01 4.91
C ASP A 668 -2.01 40.25 4.01
N SER A 669 -0.90 40.97 3.94
CA SER A 669 -0.68 42.01 2.93
C SER A 669 -0.84 41.49 1.49
N ALA A 670 -0.50 40.22 1.24
CA ALA A 670 -0.45 39.62 -0.09
C ALA A 670 -1.77 38.97 -0.54
N TYR A 671 -2.60 38.50 0.39
CA TYR A 671 -3.82 37.76 0.07
C TYR A 671 -4.97 38.05 1.04
N GLN A 672 -6.16 37.67 0.61
CA GLN A 672 -7.41 37.73 1.36
C GLN A 672 -8.13 36.38 1.26
N ILE A 673 -8.91 36.06 2.29
CA ILE A 673 -9.73 34.85 2.35
C ILE A 673 -11.17 35.23 2.03
N LYS A 674 -11.76 34.61 0.99
CA LYS A 674 -13.12 34.89 0.50
C LYS A 674 -13.82 33.59 0.06
N PRO A 675 -15.14 33.62 -0.16
CA PRO A 675 -15.85 32.53 -0.82
C PRO A 675 -15.32 32.22 -2.22
N LEU A 676 -15.33 30.93 -2.58
CA LEU A 676 -15.05 30.47 -3.93
C LEU A 676 -16.00 31.16 -4.93
N GLY A 677 -15.49 31.60 -6.08
CA GLY A 677 -16.28 32.30 -7.10
C GLY A 677 -16.34 33.83 -6.97
N THR A 678 -15.80 34.41 -5.89
CA THR A 678 -15.77 35.85 -5.55
C THR A 678 -17.15 36.52 -5.42
N GLU A 679 -17.34 37.31 -4.36
CA GLU A 679 -18.56 38.13 -4.09
C GLU A 679 -19.87 37.37 -3.82
N GLN A 680 -19.88 36.06 -4.05
CA GLN A 680 -21.04 35.20 -3.85
C GLN A 680 -21.26 34.87 -2.37
N LYS A 681 -22.53 34.87 -1.96
CA LYS A 681 -22.95 34.28 -0.69
C LYS A 681 -23.24 32.80 -0.92
N ILE A 682 -22.39 31.93 -0.39
CA ILE A 682 -22.57 30.47 -0.47
C ILE A 682 -23.05 29.96 0.88
N ASP A 683 -24.27 29.45 0.89
CA ASP A 683 -24.89 28.74 2.00
C ASP A 683 -25.28 27.32 1.56
N HIS A 684 -26.05 26.64 2.37
CA HIS A 684 -26.41 25.25 2.16
C HIS A 684 -27.83 24.92 2.60
N HIS A 685 -28.37 23.85 2.04
CA HIS A 685 -29.59 23.21 2.48
C HIS A 685 -29.35 21.70 2.60
N ILE A 686 -29.73 21.12 3.75
CA ILE A 686 -29.63 19.68 3.95
C ILE A 686 -30.89 19.02 3.44
N LYS A 687 -30.77 18.28 2.34
CA LYS A 687 -31.84 17.45 1.81
C LYS A 687 -31.78 16.07 2.45
N GLN A 688 -32.90 15.63 3.03
CA GLN A 688 -33.05 14.27 3.53
C GLN A 688 -33.65 13.40 2.43
N ASN A 689 -32.91 12.41 1.96
CA ASN A 689 -33.45 11.39 1.08
C ASN A 689 -33.71 10.14 1.90
N LYS A 690 -34.99 9.78 2.06
CA LYS A 690 -35.37 8.52 2.70
C LYS A 690 -35.38 7.42 1.65
N ASN A 691 -34.58 6.38 1.84
CA ASN A 691 -34.71 5.17 1.05
C ASN A 691 -36.04 4.50 1.44
N THR A 692 -36.94 4.33 0.47
CA THR A 692 -38.26 3.75 0.68
C THR A 692 -38.22 2.26 1.02
N GLU A 693 -37.15 1.56 0.64
CA GLU A 693 -36.99 0.11 0.87
C GLU A 693 -36.29 -0.19 2.20
N THR A 694 -35.25 0.56 2.56
CA THR A 694 -34.47 0.31 3.79
C THR A 694 -34.88 1.20 4.96
N GLY A 695 -35.69 2.24 4.71
CA GLY A 695 -36.01 3.28 5.70
C GLY A 695 -34.85 4.22 6.04
N GLU A 696 -33.65 3.97 5.50
CA GLU A 696 -32.42 4.73 5.79
C GLU A 696 -32.54 6.16 5.28
N VAL A 697 -32.24 7.14 6.16
CA VAL A 697 -32.20 8.55 5.82
C VAL A 697 -30.77 8.92 5.44
N LYS A 698 -30.57 9.28 4.18
CA LYS A 698 -29.31 9.81 3.67
C LYS A 698 -29.41 11.32 3.53
N ASN A 699 -28.68 12.03 4.38
CA ASN A 699 -28.55 13.48 4.24
C ASN A 699 -27.58 13.80 3.10
N GLN A 700 -27.93 14.80 2.31
CA GLN A 700 -27.08 15.37 1.27
C GLN A 700 -27.09 16.90 1.39
N VAL A 701 -25.95 17.52 1.12
CA VAL A 701 -25.83 18.97 1.16
C VAL A 701 -25.99 19.53 -0.25
N GLU A 702 -26.98 20.42 -0.40
CA GLU A 702 -27.23 21.20 -1.61
C GLU A 702 -26.74 22.64 -1.39
N LEU A 703 -26.05 23.23 -2.36
CA LEU A 703 -25.58 24.60 -2.26
C LEU A 703 -26.71 25.60 -2.48
N VAL A 704 -26.65 26.71 -1.77
CA VAL A 704 -27.46 27.91 -2.03
C VAL A 704 -26.48 29.04 -2.38
N VAL A 705 -26.42 29.41 -3.65
CA VAL A 705 -25.50 30.44 -4.16
C VAL A 705 -26.31 31.67 -4.50
N ASP A 706 -26.04 32.79 -3.81
CA ASP A 706 -26.78 34.06 -3.95
C ASP A 706 -28.31 33.92 -3.81
N GLY A 707 -28.74 32.96 -2.98
CA GLY A 707 -30.15 32.66 -2.73
C GLY A 707 -30.76 31.63 -3.68
N GLU A 708 -30.07 31.26 -4.76
CA GLU A 708 -30.51 30.21 -5.67
C GLU A 708 -30.05 28.83 -5.19
N ARG A 709 -30.99 27.87 -5.09
CA ARG A 709 -30.71 26.52 -4.63
C ARG A 709 -30.32 25.61 -5.78
N TYR A 710 -29.16 24.97 -5.65
CA TYR A 710 -28.64 24.01 -6.60
C TYR A 710 -28.95 22.58 -6.19
N SER A 711 -29.33 21.72 -7.14
CA SER A 711 -29.46 20.28 -6.86
C SER A 711 -28.12 19.71 -6.37
N TYR A 712 -28.15 18.58 -5.65
CA TYR A 712 -26.92 17.94 -5.16
C TYR A 712 -25.89 17.72 -6.27
N LYS A 713 -26.31 17.13 -7.40
CA LYS A 713 -25.40 16.85 -8.52
C LYS A 713 -24.85 18.15 -9.14
N TYR A 714 -25.70 19.14 -9.33
CA TYR A 714 -25.28 20.44 -9.87
C TYR A 714 -24.32 21.17 -8.91
N SER A 715 -24.53 21.05 -7.59
CA SER A 715 -23.64 21.59 -6.56
C SER A 715 -22.21 21.05 -6.67
N LEU A 716 -22.08 19.72 -6.84
CA LEU A 716 -20.76 19.08 -7.01
C LEU A 716 -20.07 19.53 -8.29
N ASP A 717 -20.81 19.57 -9.40
CA ASP A 717 -20.27 19.93 -10.72
C ASP A 717 -19.85 21.41 -10.75
N TRP A 718 -20.67 22.30 -10.18
CA TRP A 718 -20.38 23.73 -10.03
C TRP A 718 -19.10 23.97 -9.23
N LEU A 719 -18.93 23.28 -8.10
CA LEU A 719 -17.70 23.39 -7.29
C LEU A 719 -16.46 22.94 -8.07
N ALA A 720 -16.53 21.81 -8.79
CA ALA A 720 -15.41 21.32 -9.59
C ALA A 720 -14.99 22.32 -10.68
N GLU A 721 -15.97 22.97 -11.33
CA GLU A 721 -15.74 24.03 -12.30
C GLU A 721 -15.09 25.25 -11.64
N LYS A 722 -15.64 25.75 -10.53
CA LYS A 722 -15.12 26.93 -9.83
C LYS A 722 -13.74 26.73 -9.23
N ILE A 723 -13.42 25.53 -8.75
CA ILE A 723 -12.04 25.19 -8.35
C ILE A 723 -11.10 25.32 -9.56
N THR A 724 -11.49 24.76 -10.71
CA THR A 724 -10.66 24.81 -11.93
C THR A 724 -10.41 26.25 -12.39
N GLU A 725 -11.46 27.08 -12.42
CA GLU A 725 -11.35 28.52 -12.74
C GLU A 725 -10.43 29.23 -11.76
N HIS A 726 -10.65 29.01 -10.45
CA HIS A 726 -9.86 29.62 -9.40
C HIS A 726 -8.38 29.29 -9.53
N LEU A 727 -8.00 28.02 -9.69
CA LEU A 727 -6.61 27.63 -9.84
C LEU A 727 -5.95 28.25 -11.08
N LYS A 728 -6.65 28.33 -12.21
CA LYS A 728 -6.15 28.97 -13.43
C LYS A 728 -5.90 30.47 -13.24
N GLN A 729 -6.77 31.14 -12.49
CA GLN A 729 -6.61 32.55 -12.14
C GLN A 729 -5.46 32.77 -11.16
N GLN A 730 -5.31 31.91 -10.15
CA GLN A 730 -4.27 32.03 -9.13
C GLN A 730 -2.87 31.75 -9.65
N PHE A 731 -2.73 30.78 -10.56
CA PHE A 731 -1.44 30.30 -11.05
C PHE A 731 -1.41 30.33 -12.59
N PRO A 732 -1.46 31.53 -13.20
CA PRO A 732 -1.56 31.67 -14.64
C PRO A 732 -0.35 31.04 -15.34
N GLY A 733 -0.65 30.28 -16.39
CA GLY A 733 0.34 29.65 -17.24
C GLY A 733 0.96 28.37 -16.66
N VAL A 734 0.63 27.90 -15.45
CA VAL A 734 1.18 26.64 -14.92
C VAL A 734 0.66 25.43 -15.72
N ASP A 735 1.59 24.64 -16.26
CA ASP A 735 1.29 23.64 -17.29
C ASP A 735 0.45 22.47 -16.75
N VAL A 736 0.61 22.12 -15.46
CA VAL A 736 -0.09 20.96 -14.87
C VAL A 736 -1.57 21.22 -14.60
N ILE A 737 -1.97 22.48 -14.40
CA ILE A 737 -3.35 22.85 -14.05
C ILE A 737 -4.32 22.55 -15.19
N SER A 738 -3.87 22.65 -16.44
CA SER A 738 -4.69 22.32 -17.61
C SER A 738 -4.77 20.82 -17.92
N GLN A 739 -3.97 19.98 -17.24
CA GLN A 739 -3.90 18.54 -17.49
C GLN A 739 -4.89 17.72 -16.65
N PHE A 740 -5.51 18.34 -15.65
CA PHE A 740 -6.39 17.68 -14.71
C PHE A 740 -7.77 18.33 -14.64
N LYS A 741 -8.75 17.51 -14.28
CA LYS A 741 -10.09 17.93 -13.89
C LYS A 741 -10.31 17.57 -12.43
N PHE A 742 -11.24 18.26 -11.78
CA PHE A 742 -11.63 17.96 -10.42
C PHE A 742 -12.96 17.20 -10.37
N GLU A 743 -13.11 16.40 -9.34
CA GLU A 743 -14.38 15.84 -8.90
C GLU A 743 -14.60 16.18 -7.42
N ILE A 744 -15.83 16.47 -7.03
CA ILE A 744 -16.18 16.64 -5.62
C ILE A 744 -16.84 15.35 -5.15
N LYS A 745 -16.27 14.75 -4.10
CA LYS A 745 -16.82 13.50 -3.54
C LYS A 745 -18.13 13.74 -2.81
N ASP A 746 -18.14 14.76 -1.96
CA ASP A 746 -19.31 15.19 -1.21
C ASP A 746 -19.08 16.59 -0.61
N ILE A 747 -20.15 17.15 -0.03
CA ILE A 747 -20.17 18.44 0.69
C ILE A 747 -20.60 18.18 2.14
N TYR A 748 -19.89 18.77 3.10
CA TYR A 748 -20.07 18.54 4.53
C TYR A 748 -20.29 19.85 5.29
N THR A 749 -20.90 19.78 6.46
CA THR A 749 -21.19 20.95 7.31
C THR A 749 -20.24 21.08 8.49
N SER A 750 -19.52 20.01 8.84
CA SER A 750 -18.44 20.07 9.84
C SER A 750 -17.42 18.97 9.63
N ALA A 751 -16.25 19.14 10.24
CA ALA A 751 -15.13 18.20 10.18
C ALA A 751 -14.27 18.26 11.44
N SER A 752 -13.51 17.20 11.67
CA SER A 752 -12.43 17.14 12.65
C SER A 752 -11.19 16.49 12.03
N PHE A 753 -10.02 16.85 12.54
CA PHE A 753 -8.72 16.51 11.97
C PHE A 753 -7.71 16.14 13.06
N HIS A 754 -6.87 15.15 12.73
CA HIS A 754 -5.74 14.73 13.55
C HIS A 754 -4.59 14.24 12.64
N GLY A 755 -3.34 14.41 13.07
CA GLY A 755 -2.20 13.90 12.32
C GLY A 755 -2.06 14.50 10.91
N THR A 756 -1.38 13.79 10.01
CA THR A 756 -1.21 14.23 8.61
C THR A 756 -2.45 13.98 7.74
N ALA A 757 -3.22 12.95 8.06
CA ALA A 757 -4.21 12.36 7.15
C ALA A 757 -5.39 11.68 7.88
N ASN A 758 -5.64 12.06 9.14
CA ASN A 758 -6.79 11.56 9.89
C ASN A 758 -7.87 12.62 9.95
N TYR A 759 -9.10 12.22 9.63
CA TYR A 759 -10.24 13.13 9.58
C TYR A 759 -11.57 12.38 9.72
N LYS A 760 -12.59 13.13 10.10
CA LYS A 760 -14.00 12.73 10.06
C LYS A 760 -14.85 13.91 9.60
N PHE A 761 -15.96 13.62 8.92
CA PHE A 761 -16.87 14.63 8.36
C PHE A 761 -18.30 14.39 8.86
N TRP A 762 -19.14 15.42 8.78
CA TRP A 762 -20.56 15.36 9.18
C TRP A 762 -21.44 16.15 8.21
N ILE A 763 -22.70 15.72 8.11
CA ILE A 763 -23.78 16.45 7.43
C ILE A 763 -24.89 16.73 8.45
N GLY A 764 -25.00 17.99 8.88
CA GLY A 764 -25.72 18.34 10.10
C GLY A 764 -25.08 17.61 11.29
N GLU A 765 -25.91 16.87 12.04
CA GLU A 765 -25.45 15.97 13.11
C GLU A 765 -25.10 14.55 12.64
N GLN A 766 -25.37 14.22 11.37
CA GLN A 766 -25.09 12.88 10.86
C GLN A 766 -23.60 12.69 10.57
N ALA A 767 -22.93 11.91 11.43
CA ALA A 767 -21.54 11.54 11.29
C ALA A 767 -21.30 10.66 10.06
N GLN A 768 -20.31 11.03 9.26
CA GLN A 768 -19.80 10.21 8.16
C GLN A 768 -18.69 9.28 8.65
N LYS A 769 -18.38 8.27 7.86
CA LYS A 769 -17.36 7.27 8.22
C LYS A 769 -15.98 7.93 8.37
N GLY A 770 -15.39 7.86 9.56
CA GLY A 770 -14.08 8.41 9.86
C GLY A 770 -12.96 7.68 9.11
N LYS A 771 -11.81 8.36 8.98
CA LYS A 771 -10.57 7.77 8.48
C LYS A 771 -9.44 8.18 9.42
N MET A 772 -8.95 7.24 10.23
CA MET A 772 -7.71 7.38 10.99
C MET A 772 -6.73 6.32 10.50
N ARG A 773 -5.68 6.74 9.78
CA ARG A 773 -4.67 5.84 9.22
C ARG A 773 -3.93 5.14 10.38
N SER A 774 -3.66 3.84 10.19
CA SER A 774 -3.06 2.92 11.19
C SER A 774 -4.01 2.35 12.26
N TYR A 775 -5.30 2.66 12.22
CA TYR A 775 -6.34 2.07 13.08
C TYR A 775 -7.39 1.37 12.20
N ARG A 776 -7.91 0.21 12.62
CA ARG A 776 -9.08 -0.39 11.96
C ARG A 776 -10.36 0.23 12.53
N LYS A 777 -11.44 0.07 11.77
CA LYS A 777 -12.75 0.68 12.02
C LYS A 777 -13.68 -0.20 12.85
N ASP A 778 -13.24 -1.39 13.18
CA ASP A 778 -14.00 -2.31 14.02
C ASP A 778 -14.01 -1.80 15.46
N GLY A 779 -15.06 -2.14 16.20
CA GLY A 779 -15.06 -2.04 17.65
C GLY A 779 -14.10 -3.05 18.26
N TYR A 780 -13.60 -2.72 19.44
CA TYR A 780 -12.68 -3.56 20.19
C TYR A 780 -13.14 -3.67 21.63
N ASP A 781 -12.80 -4.79 22.26
CA ASP A 781 -12.91 -4.94 23.70
C ASP A 781 -11.94 -3.95 24.37
N SER A 782 -12.48 -3.15 25.29
CA SER A 782 -11.74 -2.17 26.09
C SER A 782 -11.87 -2.47 27.57
N PHE A 783 -10.81 -2.12 28.31
CA PHE A 783 -10.64 -2.58 29.70
C PHE A 783 -10.31 -1.43 30.62
N LYS A 784 -10.62 -1.61 31.91
CA LYS A 784 -10.19 -0.77 33.01
C LYS A 784 -9.55 -1.62 34.11
N CYS A 785 -8.48 -1.13 34.72
CA CYS A 785 -7.86 -1.80 35.86
C CYS A 785 -8.60 -1.46 37.16
N THR A 786 -8.92 -2.49 37.94
CA THR A 786 -9.28 -2.42 39.36
C THR A 786 -8.16 -3.07 40.18
N PRO A 787 -8.12 -2.90 41.52
CA PRO A 787 -7.09 -3.53 42.35
C PRO A 787 -6.92 -5.03 42.10
N ASP A 788 -8.04 -5.73 41.87
CA ASP A 788 -8.05 -7.19 41.80
C ASP A 788 -8.11 -7.71 40.36
N GLU A 789 -8.67 -6.97 39.40
CA GLU A 789 -8.94 -7.47 38.03
C GLU A 789 -8.99 -6.39 36.92
N LEU A 790 -8.87 -6.81 35.67
CA LEU A 790 -9.24 -6.06 34.46
C LEU A 790 -10.74 -6.24 34.20
N VAL A 791 -11.51 -5.16 34.27
CA VAL A 791 -12.94 -5.17 33.96
C VAL A 791 -13.13 -4.69 32.53
N GLU A 792 -13.81 -5.49 31.70
CA GLU A 792 -14.25 -5.07 30.38
C GLU A 792 -15.33 -3.99 30.53
N ILE A 793 -15.16 -2.87 29.85
CA ILE A 793 -16.06 -1.70 29.98
C ILE A 793 -16.87 -1.43 28.71
N ASP A 794 -16.44 -1.94 27.56
CA ASP A 794 -17.09 -1.78 26.26
C ASP A 794 -16.50 -2.82 25.28
N ASP A 795 -17.37 -3.59 24.62
CA ASP A 795 -17.06 -4.65 23.64
C ASP A 795 -17.04 -4.12 22.19
N ASN A 796 -17.38 -2.86 21.98
CA ASN A 796 -17.47 -2.21 20.68
C ASN A 796 -16.79 -0.83 20.67
N TYR A 797 -15.77 -0.65 21.52
CA TYR A 797 -15.02 0.59 21.65
C TYR A 797 -14.28 0.92 20.35
N SER A 798 -14.52 2.09 19.78
CA SER A 798 -13.81 2.57 18.59
C SER A 798 -12.94 3.79 18.91
N PRO A 799 -11.68 3.59 19.35
CA PRO A 799 -10.84 4.68 19.84
C PRO A 799 -10.65 5.79 18.80
N SER A 800 -10.54 5.40 17.52
CA SER A 800 -10.38 6.36 16.43
C SER A 800 -11.63 7.19 16.17
N GLU A 801 -12.82 6.61 16.30
CA GLU A 801 -14.07 7.33 16.06
C GLU A 801 -14.39 8.24 17.25
N GLU A 802 -14.25 7.75 18.49
CA GLU A 802 -14.43 8.55 19.70
C GLU A 802 -13.47 9.74 19.75
N CYS A 803 -12.18 9.55 19.46
CA CYS A 803 -11.22 10.65 19.42
C CYS A 803 -11.62 11.73 18.40
N LEU A 804 -12.02 11.33 17.18
CA LEU A 804 -12.42 12.29 16.15
C LEU A 804 -13.75 12.98 16.45
N ILE A 805 -14.68 12.30 17.14
CA ILE A 805 -15.92 12.91 17.64
C ILE A 805 -15.62 13.90 18.76
N GLY A 806 -14.81 13.52 19.76
CA GLY A 806 -14.40 14.42 20.84
C GLY A 806 -13.68 15.67 20.33
N LEU A 807 -12.84 15.54 19.30
CA LEU A 807 -12.21 16.69 18.64
C LEU A 807 -13.22 17.63 17.94
N ARG A 808 -14.33 17.11 17.41
CA ARG A 808 -15.41 17.94 16.88
C ARG A 808 -16.12 18.67 18.00
N ASP A 809 -16.47 17.96 19.06
CA ASP A 809 -17.38 18.45 20.10
C ASP A 809 -16.68 19.42 21.05
N ASN A 810 -15.50 19.08 21.56
CA ASN A 810 -14.69 19.96 22.39
C ASN A 810 -13.18 19.63 22.34
N PRO A 811 -12.40 20.24 21.43
CA PRO A 811 -10.97 19.96 21.31
C PRO A 811 -10.12 20.53 22.47
N TYR A 812 -10.71 21.30 23.40
CA TYR A 812 -10.04 21.81 24.60
C TYR A 812 -10.22 20.89 25.82
N ALA A 813 -11.07 19.87 25.72
CA ALA A 813 -11.37 18.95 26.82
C ALA A 813 -11.66 17.56 26.24
N LEU A 814 -10.63 16.97 25.64
CA LEU A 814 -10.71 15.67 24.97
C LEU A 814 -10.57 14.54 26.01
N GLU A 815 -11.53 13.62 25.98
CA GLU A 815 -11.47 12.39 26.78
C GLU A 815 -10.23 11.55 26.44
N ARG A 816 -9.61 10.99 27.47
CA ARG A 816 -8.37 10.20 27.32
C ARG A 816 -8.68 8.82 26.77
N SER A 817 -7.84 8.33 25.86
CA SER A 817 -8.07 7.04 25.21
C SER A 817 -7.97 5.86 26.17
N ARG A 818 -8.79 4.82 25.93
CA ARG A 818 -8.82 3.61 26.76
C ARG A 818 -8.01 2.48 26.11
N PRO A 819 -7.41 1.55 26.89
CA PRO A 819 -6.71 0.41 26.34
C PRO A 819 -7.69 -0.52 25.65
N TYR A 820 -7.28 -1.08 24.52
CA TYR A 820 -8.12 -1.96 23.72
C TYR A 820 -7.34 -3.12 23.14
N LEU A 821 -8.05 -4.22 22.87
CA LEU A 821 -7.50 -5.42 22.26
C LEU A 821 -7.57 -5.36 20.74
N TYR A 822 -6.41 -5.18 20.10
CA TYR A 822 -6.31 -5.26 18.65
C TYR A 822 -6.05 -6.68 18.19
N ASN A 823 -6.96 -7.26 17.39
CA ASN A 823 -6.84 -8.61 16.83
C ASN A 823 -6.30 -8.64 15.39
N LYS A 824 -5.57 -9.71 15.03
CA LYS A 824 -5.17 -10.00 13.64
C LYS A 824 -4.85 -11.48 13.44
N ILE A 825 -4.96 -11.96 12.20
CA ILE A 825 -4.40 -13.27 11.81
C ILE A 825 -2.88 -13.19 11.78
N LEU A 826 -2.21 -14.09 12.50
CA LEU A 826 -0.77 -14.22 12.55
C LEU A 826 -0.24 -14.76 11.22
N LYS A 827 0.42 -13.90 10.44
CA LYS A 827 0.98 -14.31 9.13
C LYS A 827 2.31 -15.07 9.29
N PRO A 828 2.62 -16.04 8.42
CA PRO A 828 3.89 -16.79 8.45
C PRO A 828 5.15 -15.91 8.47
N GLY A 829 5.14 -14.78 7.75
CA GLY A 829 6.26 -13.82 7.73
C GLY A 829 6.49 -13.11 9.07
N GLU A 830 5.40 -12.76 9.78
CA GLU A 830 5.49 -12.17 11.12
C GLU A 830 5.93 -13.21 12.15
N TYR A 831 5.36 -14.41 12.07
CA TYR A 831 5.74 -15.54 12.91
C TYR A 831 7.25 -15.82 12.83
N LYS A 832 7.78 -15.92 11.61
CA LYS A 832 9.22 -16.13 11.36
C LYS A 832 10.08 -14.98 11.91
N LYS A 833 9.66 -13.72 11.69
CA LYS A 833 10.42 -12.54 12.14
C LYS A 833 10.52 -12.47 13.66
N ASN A 834 9.44 -12.78 14.36
CA ASN A 834 9.33 -12.66 15.81
C ASN A 834 9.44 -14.01 16.54
N TYR A 835 9.94 -15.06 15.87
CA TYR A 835 9.93 -16.42 16.40
C TYR A 835 10.64 -16.50 17.75
N HIS A 836 11.91 -16.09 17.80
CA HIS A 836 12.72 -16.14 19.02
C HIS A 836 12.28 -15.18 20.13
N THR A 837 11.53 -14.13 19.79
CA THR A 837 11.12 -13.10 20.76
C THR A 837 9.72 -13.32 21.31
N SER A 838 8.84 -14.01 20.57
CA SER A 838 7.41 -14.00 20.85
C SER A 838 6.69 -15.32 20.61
N TRP A 839 7.27 -16.28 19.88
CA TRP A 839 6.52 -17.46 19.42
C TRP A 839 7.21 -18.80 19.64
N GLN A 840 8.49 -18.83 20.01
CA GLN A 840 9.27 -20.07 20.14
C GLN A 840 8.68 -21.05 21.17
N TYR A 841 8.16 -20.52 22.26
CA TYR A 841 7.54 -21.27 23.36
C TYR A 841 6.00 -21.19 23.34
N SER A 842 5.45 -20.56 22.31
CA SER A 842 4.01 -20.46 22.11
C SER A 842 3.51 -21.63 21.27
N ASP A 843 2.35 -22.14 21.63
CA ASP A 843 1.60 -23.08 20.79
C ASP A 843 0.83 -22.37 19.66
N VAL A 844 0.84 -21.04 19.64
CA VAL A 844 0.23 -20.26 18.55
C VAL A 844 0.95 -20.54 17.23
N LEU A 845 0.17 -20.84 16.20
CA LEU A 845 0.67 -21.11 14.85
C LEU A 845 0.26 -20.00 13.86
N PRO A 846 0.97 -19.88 12.72
CA PRO A 846 0.48 -19.09 11.61
C PRO A 846 -0.96 -19.46 11.21
N GLY A 847 -1.77 -18.44 10.95
CA GLY A 847 -3.20 -18.58 10.69
C GLY A 847 -4.10 -18.39 11.91
N TYR A 848 -3.55 -18.36 13.12
CA TYR A 848 -4.33 -18.11 14.33
C TYR A 848 -4.58 -16.61 14.56
N THR A 849 -5.68 -16.29 15.21
CA THR A 849 -6.01 -14.94 15.65
C THR A 849 -5.22 -14.59 16.90
N VAL A 850 -4.46 -13.50 16.85
CA VAL A 850 -3.64 -13.00 17.95
C VAL A 850 -4.04 -11.57 18.31
N TYR A 851 -4.01 -11.27 19.61
CA TYR A 851 -4.33 -9.97 20.18
C TYR A 851 -3.07 -9.20 20.59
N SER A 852 -3.20 -7.88 20.61
CA SER A 852 -2.22 -6.97 21.19
C SER A 852 -2.93 -5.84 21.92
N GLY A 853 -2.54 -5.58 23.17
CA GLY A 853 -3.02 -4.42 23.92
C GLY A 853 -2.44 -3.13 23.34
N ARG A 854 -3.32 -2.17 23.01
CA ARG A 854 -2.94 -0.89 22.41
C ARG A 854 -3.62 0.28 23.12
N LEU A 855 -3.01 1.45 23.02
CA LEU A 855 -3.58 2.76 23.35
C LEU A 855 -3.51 3.65 22.10
N LEU A 856 -4.51 4.50 21.90
CA LEU A 856 -4.51 5.46 20.80
C LEU A 856 -3.43 6.52 21.07
N ARG A 857 -2.70 6.89 20.01
CA ARG A 857 -1.73 7.99 20.07
C ARG A 857 -2.46 9.30 19.80
N GLU A 858 -2.75 10.02 20.87
CA GLU A 858 -3.47 11.30 20.84
C GLU A 858 -2.61 12.38 20.17
N CYS A 859 -1.34 12.53 20.53
CA CYS A 859 -0.40 13.44 19.88
C CYS A 859 0.33 12.76 18.71
N SER A 860 0.17 13.32 17.50
CA SER A 860 0.90 12.86 16.31
C SER A 860 1.85 13.92 15.76
N LEU A 861 3.17 13.71 15.91
CA LEU A 861 4.20 14.57 15.30
C LEU A 861 4.13 14.63 13.77
N THR A 862 3.42 13.70 13.13
CA THR A 862 3.28 13.68 11.67
C THR A 862 2.49 14.88 11.14
N GLN A 863 1.67 15.54 11.97
CA GLN A 863 0.90 16.72 11.56
C GLN A 863 1.77 17.95 11.27
N PHE A 864 2.94 18.08 11.90
CA PHE A 864 3.75 19.28 11.81
C PHE A 864 4.79 19.25 10.68
N THR A 865 5.09 20.45 10.15
CA THR A 865 6.18 20.69 9.19
C THR A 865 7.43 21.16 9.94
N PHE A 866 8.42 20.27 10.08
CA PHE A 866 9.68 20.56 10.75
C PHE A 866 10.63 21.34 9.84
N GLN A 867 11.56 22.11 10.41
CA GLN A 867 12.56 22.84 9.64
C GLN A 867 13.62 21.93 9.02
N THR A 868 14.11 20.96 9.79
CA THR A 868 15.19 20.06 9.40
C THR A 868 14.92 18.63 9.90
N LYS A 869 15.60 17.65 9.30
CA LYS A 869 15.58 16.26 9.76
C LYS A 869 16.14 16.13 11.18
N LYS A 870 17.19 16.88 11.49
CA LYS A 870 17.80 16.91 12.83
C LYS A 870 16.79 17.34 13.89
N GLN A 871 15.96 18.34 13.58
CA GLN A 871 14.87 18.77 14.45
C GLN A 871 13.85 17.64 14.63
N PHE A 872 13.34 17.07 13.54
CA PHE A 872 12.37 15.97 13.59
C PHE A 872 12.86 14.76 14.40
N ASP A 873 14.07 14.27 14.14
CA ASP A 873 14.65 13.12 14.85
C ASP A 873 14.78 13.40 16.36
N SER A 874 15.05 14.66 16.74
CA SER A 874 15.15 15.05 18.14
C SER A 874 13.80 14.98 18.85
N TRP A 875 12.74 15.50 18.21
CA TRP A 875 11.37 15.41 18.71
C TRP A 875 10.83 13.97 18.72
N GLU A 876 11.11 13.17 17.70
CA GLU A 876 10.68 11.77 17.62
C GLU A 876 11.33 10.92 18.73
N ARG A 877 12.63 11.11 18.99
CA ARG A 877 13.33 10.44 20.10
C ARG A 877 12.75 10.82 21.45
N GLU A 878 12.45 12.11 21.67
CA GLU A 878 11.81 12.56 22.91
C GLU A 878 10.41 11.95 23.06
N GLN A 879 9.57 12.01 22.02
CA GLN A 879 8.21 11.44 22.04
C GLN A 879 8.23 9.94 22.34
N LYS A 880 9.12 9.19 21.68
CA LYS A 880 9.29 7.75 21.92
C LYS A 880 9.67 7.47 23.36
N ARG A 881 10.68 8.18 23.89
CA ARG A 881 11.14 8.01 25.28
C ARG A 881 10.03 8.27 26.30
N LEU A 882 9.23 9.31 26.08
CA LEU A 882 8.12 9.65 26.98
C LEU A 882 7.04 8.56 26.95
N ARG A 883 6.60 8.16 25.76
CA ARG A 883 5.57 7.12 25.59
C ARG A 883 6.00 5.79 26.19
N ASP A 884 7.24 5.38 25.95
CA ASP A 884 7.74 4.10 26.42
C ASP A 884 7.88 4.09 27.97
N LYS A 885 8.06 5.26 28.60
CA LYS A 885 8.18 5.40 30.07
C LYS A 885 6.84 5.64 30.78
N HIS A 886 5.94 6.43 30.18
CA HIS A 886 4.76 6.98 30.85
C HIS A 886 3.43 6.62 30.15
N GLY A 887 3.46 5.86 29.06
CA GLY A 887 2.26 5.55 28.26
C GLY A 887 1.73 6.71 27.40
N GLN A 888 2.14 7.95 27.68
CA GLN A 888 1.82 9.17 26.92
C GLN A 888 3.07 9.98 26.57
N SER A 889 2.91 10.99 25.72
CA SER A 889 3.97 11.90 25.29
C SER A 889 3.75 13.33 25.76
N TYR A 890 3.55 14.27 24.85
CA TYR A 890 3.37 15.69 25.14
C TYR A 890 2.03 16.01 25.81
N GLU A 891 1.09 15.07 25.81
CA GLU A 891 -0.24 15.20 26.40
C GLU A 891 -0.18 15.52 27.89
N ALA A 892 0.81 14.99 28.62
CA ALA A 892 0.98 15.19 30.07
C ALA A 892 1.14 16.66 30.50
N TRP A 893 1.48 17.56 29.57
CA TRP A 893 1.68 18.99 29.83
C TRP A 893 0.45 19.85 29.52
N PHE A 894 -0.60 19.27 28.94
CA PHE A 894 -1.79 19.98 28.47
C PHE A 894 -3.05 19.31 29.02
N LEU A 895 -3.00 18.88 30.28
CA LEU A 895 -4.16 18.34 30.98
C LEU A 895 -4.89 19.46 31.73
N ASN A 896 -6.21 19.44 31.64
CA ASN A 896 -7.09 20.23 32.49
C ASN A 896 -7.10 19.67 33.92
N ASP A 897 -7.67 20.42 34.87
CA ASP A 897 -7.75 20.00 36.28
C ASP A 897 -8.55 18.70 36.48
N ASP A 898 -9.42 18.35 35.53
CA ASP A 898 -10.21 17.11 35.50
C ASP A 898 -9.49 15.94 34.81
N GLY A 899 -8.27 16.15 34.30
CA GLY A 899 -7.47 15.14 33.61
C GLY A 899 -7.77 14.97 32.11
N GLN A 900 -8.74 15.72 31.56
CA GLN A 900 -9.00 15.75 30.11
C GLN A 900 -7.88 16.49 29.37
N LEU A 901 -7.69 16.19 28.09
CA LEU A 901 -6.63 16.76 27.26
C LEU A 901 -7.09 18.03 26.55
N ASP A 902 -6.41 19.15 26.80
CA ASP A 902 -6.47 20.35 25.96
C ASP A 902 -5.63 20.15 24.69
N PHE A 903 -6.22 19.38 23.76
CA PHE A 903 -5.57 19.02 22.51
C PHE A 903 -5.30 20.26 21.64
N GLN A 904 -6.22 21.21 21.62
CA GLN A 904 -6.10 22.43 20.82
C GLN A 904 -4.91 23.30 21.28
N THR A 905 -4.75 23.54 22.57
CA THR A 905 -3.60 24.29 23.11
C THR A 905 -2.31 23.54 22.87
N MET A 906 -2.31 22.21 23.06
CA MET A 906 -1.13 21.38 22.79
C MET A 906 -0.63 21.60 21.36
N ILE A 907 -1.47 21.38 20.34
CA ILE A 907 -0.99 21.42 18.95
C ILE A 907 -0.55 22.83 18.52
N VAL A 908 -1.18 23.88 19.04
CA VAL A 908 -0.80 25.28 18.77
C VAL A 908 0.58 25.59 19.31
N GLU A 909 0.86 25.19 20.56
CA GLU A 909 2.17 25.43 21.16
C GLU A 909 3.26 24.56 20.50
N LEU A 910 2.96 23.29 20.22
CA LEU A 910 3.89 22.41 19.51
C LEU A 910 4.25 22.95 18.12
N ASP A 911 3.26 23.38 17.32
CA ASP A 911 3.50 23.98 16.01
C ASP A 911 4.39 25.23 16.10
N LYS A 912 4.07 26.14 17.02
CA LYS A 912 4.85 27.36 17.27
C LYS A 912 6.30 27.05 17.64
N LEU A 913 6.53 26.10 18.55
CA LEU A 913 7.89 25.68 18.96
C LEU A 913 8.67 25.05 17.79
N ILE A 914 8.01 24.22 16.98
CA ILE A 914 8.62 23.60 15.80
C ILE A 914 8.98 24.67 14.77
N ARG A 915 8.07 25.59 14.45
CA ARG A 915 8.30 26.68 13.49
C ARG A 915 9.38 27.67 13.92
N THR A 916 9.58 27.86 15.22
CA THR A 916 10.65 28.71 15.77
C THR A 916 12.01 28.01 15.83
N GLY A 917 12.10 26.74 15.44
CA GLY A 917 13.36 25.99 15.38
C GLY A 917 13.73 25.29 16.69
N THR A 918 12.80 25.16 17.64
CA THR A 918 13.05 24.47 18.90
C THR A 918 13.36 22.99 18.64
N MET A 919 14.42 22.46 19.26
CA MET A 919 14.92 21.11 18.98
C MET A 919 14.15 20.00 19.70
N ARG A 920 13.51 20.29 20.83
CA ARG A 920 12.72 19.36 21.63
C ARG A 920 11.84 20.13 22.62
N PHE A 921 10.70 19.59 23.01
CA PHE A 921 9.75 20.27 23.90
C PHE A 921 10.39 20.59 25.25
N SER A 922 11.08 19.65 25.90
CA SER A 922 11.68 19.83 27.24
C SER A 922 12.74 20.93 27.35
N SER A 923 13.24 21.42 26.21
CA SER A 923 14.20 22.53 26.16
C SER A 923 13.56 23.92 26.04
N SER A 924 12.24 24.01 25.84
CA SER A 924 11.54 25.28 25.69
C SER A 924 11.35 26.00 27.03
N ARG A 925 11.10 27.32 26.95
CA ARG A 925 10.73 28.12 28.13
C ARG A 925 9.37 27.69 28.65
N GLU A 926 8.49 27.23 27.79
CA GLU A 926 7.17 26.70 28.10
C GLU A 926 7.29 25.44 28.95
N ALA A 927 8.14 24.49 28.55
CA ALA A 927 8.47 23.34 29.39
C ALA A 927 9.10 23.78 30.72
N ALA A 928 9.90 24.85 30.73
CA ALA A 928 10.49 25.39 31.97
C ALA A 928 9.48 26.10 32.87
N LYS A 929 8.46 26.79 32.35
CA LYS A 929 7.33 27.33 33.13
C LYS A 929 6.54 26.19 33.77
N GLN A 930 6.38 25.11 33.02
CA GLN A 930 5.77 23.89 33.52
C GLN A 930 6.75 22.97 34.25
N ARG A 931 8.05 23.30 34.42
CA ARG A 931 9.02 22.41 35.09
C ARG A 931 8.73 22.17 36.56
N HIS A 932 8.03 23.11 37.21
CA HIS A 932 7.57 22.91 38.58
C HIS A 932 6.43 21.86 38.64
N LEU A 933 5.60 21.77 37.59
CA LEU A 933 4.61 20.69 37.38
C LEU A 933 5.26 19.41 36.81
N ALA A 934 6.29 19.53 35.98
CA ALA A 934 6.95 18.42 35.28
C ALA A 934 7.96 17.63 36.13
N ARG A 935 8.14 17.97 37.41
CA ARG A 935 8.82 17.09 38.37
C ARG A 935 8.01 15.81 38.64
N GLU A 936 6.72 15.85 38.33
CA GLU A 936 5.77 14.74 38.39
C GLU A 936 5.14 14.56 37.01
N LEU A 937 5.92 14.11 36.02
CA LEU A 937 5.34 13.60 34.77
C LEU A 937 4.39 12.47 35.13
N SER A 938 3.08 12.73 35.06
CA SER A 938 2.06 11.72 35.33
C SER A 938 2.06 10.69 34.23
N ASP A 939 1.90 9.43 34.59
CA ASP A 939 1.62 8.39 33.61
C ASP A 939 0.27 8.66 32.95
N HIS A 940 0.07 8.11 31.74
CA HIS A 940 -1.24 8.09 31.13
C HIS A 940 -2.21 7.42 32.13
N PRO A 941 -3.43 7.94 32.34
CA PRO A 941 -4.36 7.40 33.34
C PRO A 941 -4.58 5.88 33.19
N GLU A 942 -4.59 5.41 31.94
CA GLU A 942 -4.74 3.99 31.60
C GLU A 942 -3.43 3.22 31.33
N PHE A 943 -2.27 3.75 31.72
CA PHE A 943 -0.99 3.08 31.44
C PHE A 943 -0.82 1.78 32.22
N GLU A 944 -1.23 1.77 33.49
CA GLU A 944 -1.24 0.58 34.32
C GLU A 944 -2.14 -0.51 33.72
N THR A 945 -3.36 -0.14 33.34
CA THR A 945 -4.30 -1.01 32.63
C THR A 945 -3.68 -1.61 31.37
N LEU A 946 -3.03 -0.79 30.52
CA LEU A 946 -2.37 -1.27 29.31
C LEU A 946 -1.25 -2.28 29.61
N ASN A 947 -0.43 -2.02 30.62
CA ASN A 947 0.67 -2.92 30.99
C ASN A 947 0.11 -4.25 31.52
N ARG A 948 -0.93 -4.21 32.35
CA ARG A 948 -1.61 -5.41 32.83
C ARG A 948 -2.20 -6.22 31.68
N VAL A 949 -2.91 -5.58 30.73
CA VAL A 949 -3.40 -6.23 29.50
C VAL A 949 -2.28 -6.93 28.73
N LYS A 950 -1.12 -6.27 28.54
CA LYS A 950 0.02 -6.87 27.84
C LYS A 950 0.59 -8.08 28.57
N THR A 951 0.75 -7.98 29.88
CA THR A 951 1.20 -9.10 30.72
C THR A 951 0.26 -10.28 30.61
N GLN A 952 -1.06 -10.06 30.71
CA GLN A 952 -2.04 -11.15 30.58
C GLN A 952 -2.02 -11.79 29.19
N LEU A 953 -1.81 -11.01 28.12
CA LEU A 953 -1.62 -11.55 26.77
C LEU A 953 -0.31 -12.35 26.65
N ASP A 954 0.77 -11.90 27.29
CA ASP A 954 2.03 -12.63 27.28
C ASP A 954 1.92 -13.95 28.05
N ILE A 955 1.14 -14.01 29.13
CA ILE A 955 0.77 -15.27 29.82
C ILE A 955 -0.07 -16.16 28.89
N ARG A 956 -1.15 -15.64 28.30
CA ARG A 956 -2.04 -16.37 27.37
C ARG A 956 -1.26 -17.04 26.24
N TYR A 957 -0.24 -16.36 25.73
CA TYR A 957 0.56 -16.85 24.61
C TYR A 957 1.84 -17.58 25.02
N GLY A 958 2.11 -17.78 26.32
CA GLY A 958 3.30 -18.48 26.80
C GLY A 958 4.60 -17.76 26.46
N ARG A 959 4.61 -16.42 26.47
CA ARG A 959 5.77 -15.58 26.15
C ARG A 959 6.61 -15.23 27.36
N GLU A 960 6.04 -15.26 28.56
CA GLU A 960 6.82 -15.12 29.77
C GLU A 960 7.77 -16.32 29.88
N ARG A 961 9.06 -16.04 30.01
CA ARG A 961 10.00 -17.08 30.44
C ARG A 961 9.55 -17.46 31.84
N SER A 962 9.22 -18.73 32.04
CA SER A 962 9.38 -19.32 33.37
C SER A 962 10.84 -19.06 33.77
N ASN A 963 11.05 -18.07 34.64
CA ASN A 963 12.34 -17.84 35.29
C ASN A 963 12.72 -19.06 36.12
#